data_AF-A0A7V7DVI7-F1
#
_entry.id   AF-A0A7V7DVI7-F1
#
_cell.length_a   1.000
_cell.length_b   1.000
_cell.length_c   1.000
_cell.angle_alpha   90.00
_cell.angle_beta   90.00
_cell.angle_gamma   90.00
#
_symmetry.space_group_name_H-M   'P 1'
#
loop_
_entity.id
_entity.type
_entity.pdbx_description
1 polymer ?
#
loop_
_entity_poly.entity_id
_entity_poly.type
_entity_poly.pdbx_seq_one_letter_code
_entity_poly.pdbx_strand_id
1 'polypeptide(L)'
;MRAKNMYLIGLCWLAVFFSCAFSVRPAPVEALKAESTPLEVVVEDASATLGGWDPGHSENPLGNYLFLTGSAESNVVEVPQSGSTESGIVDTACELIYQGKFDVAEEVIVERSRLGRLAKIIEEYGDINQRRQSVREAAYKEQIAELEKFQAETDRDTNDVNDVPKVLGFIAKARGFADEAQREQLFSKSFVKQAFERAKVAADEFESQGKWLDSYTNCYSLLQAIEPNNELYSDHADELLDKATIVASFQDSPCESRSERYAGVKKEMFVRAIDALKRYYVNIMDYRQMTTKAIKRCRLLGEVVTLSFSDIESSLRTVPRDGPSEEPFFRPGSDELSGWSAGLAAILDEVKQSPTGVDKNKFIDVFDKVLALNTVTAQLPRRVLIAQFAEAALSALDRYTVMVWPRQVSDFEKLMTNQFTGIGIEITKRKGLLTVGSLLPDTPAYNSGLDAGDVIEVVDGIETKDMSLGCAIRTITGPAGTRVTLTIRRSGEEKTRDIIITRARIIVPTIRGWQRTPAGKWLYMIDEEDKIGYVRITSFSGETASALEKVLTELEAEGLKGLILDLRFNTGGLLESAVAVTDKFIEEGLIVSTRPRGLWTYISAHKKQAHLGYPLVVLINSYSASASEIVAGALADEQHKRAILVGERTHGKGSVQGITDHPGGGAKLKYTMAYYHLPSGQRVESQDAMKKEGRQDWGVGPDIKVKLRNDEIRKMSEVQRDNDVLFQANHSTSSAALKKHVLEETLAADPQLAVGVLVIRSKLIQTDSGVSGANKS
;
A
#
# COMPACT_ATOMS: atom_id res chain seq x y z
N MET A 1 6.12 11.03 -22.04
CA MET A 1 5.65 9.71 -21.55
C MET A 1 6.59 9.08 -20.51
N ARG A 2 7.93 9.15 -20.67
CA ARG A 2 8.93 8.72 -19.65
C ARG A 2 8.67 9.14 -18.20
N ALA A 3 8.08 10.31 -17.94
CA ALA A 3 7.83 10.84 -16.59
C ALA A 3 6.65 10.19 -15.82
N LYS A 4 5.70 9.51 -16.50
CA LYS A 4 4.65 8.72 -15.83
C LYS A 4 5.18 7.38 -15.30
N ASN A 5 6.22 6.87 -15.94
CA ASN A 5 6.72 5.50 -15.77
C ASN A 5 7.53 5.32 -14.47
N MET A 6 8.13 6.39 -13.96
CA MET A 6 8.87 6.40 -12.71
C MET A 6 7.97 6.49 -11.46
N TYR A 7 6.66 6.73 -11.66
CA TYR A 7 5.68 6.85 -10.58
C TYR A 7 5.28 5.47 -10.01
N LEU A 8 5.16 4.44 -10.86
CA LEU A 8 4.85 3.06 -10.42
C LEU A 8 6.03 2.40 -9.67
N ILE A 9 7.26 2.55 -10.19
CA ILE A 9 8.48 2.02 -9.56
C ILE A 9 8.74 2.72 -8.22
N GLY A 10 8.52 4.04 -8.15
CA GLY A 10 8.60 4.82 -6.92
C GLY A 10 7.53 4.44 -5.88
N LEU A 11 6.30 4.13 -6.30
CA LEU A 11 5.21 3.67 -5.42
C LEU A 11 5.47 2.26 -4.87
N CYS A 12 6.03 1.34 -5.66
CA CYS A 12 6.48 0.03 -5.15
C CYS A 12 7.60 0.20 -4.12
N TRP A 13 8.57 1.08 -4.36
CA TRP A 13 9.65 1.37 -3.40
C TRP A 13 9.11 2.03 -2.11
N LEU A 14 8.25 3.04 -2.21
CA LEU A 14 7.63 3.70 -1.04
C LEU A 14 6.76 2.73 -0.24
N ALA A 15 5.96 1.87 -0.88
CA ALA A 15 5.10 0.90 -0.19
C ALA A 15 5.90 -0.17 0.60
N VAL A 16 7.10 -0.52 0.14
CA VAL A 16 8.02 -1.42 0.86
C VAL A 16 8.62 -0.75 2.10
N PHE A 17 8.82 0.57 2.09
CA PHE A 17 9.37 1.31 3.22
C PHE A 17 8.35 1.65 4.32
N PHE A 18 7.11 1.99 3.97
CA PHE A 18 6.03 2.31 4.91
C PHE A 18 5.41 1.05 5.55
N SER A 19 6.09 0.46 6.55
CA SER A 19 5.53 -0.62 7.38
C SER A 19 5.69 -0.38 8.87
N CYS A 20 4.76 -0.93 9.69
CA CYS A 20 4.90 -1.01 11.16
C CYS A 20 6.26 -1.60 11.52
N ALA A 21 7.15 -0.79 12.08
CA ALA A 21 8.47 -1.25 12.48
C ALA A 21 8.71 -1.05 13.98
N PHE A 22 9.30 -2.06 14.61
CA PHE A 22 9.82 -1.97 15.97
C PHE A 22 11.31 -1.59 15.95
N SER A 23 11.69 -0.67 16.84
CA SER A 23 13.10 -0.41 17.15
C SER A 23 13.51 -1.29 18.34
N VAL A 24 14.35 -2.31 18.11
CA VAL A 24 14.93 -3.11 19.17
C VAL A 24 16.34 -2.58 19.45
N ARG A 25 16.49 -1.76 20.50
CA ARG A 25 17.83 -1.45 21.05
C ARG A 25 18.24 -2.57 22.00
N PRO A 26 19.41 -3.21 21.84
CA PRO A 26 19.94 -4.06 22.90
C PRO A 26 20.34 -3.17 24.08
N ALA A 27 19.83 -3.49 25.28
CA ALA A 27 20.29 -2.84 26.51
C ALA A 27 21.78 -3.17 26.73
N PRO A 28 22.61 -2.19 27.14
CA PRO A 28 23.99 -2.47 27.52
C PRO A 28 23.99 -3.30 28.82
N VAL A 29 24.75 -4.38 28.81
CA VAL A 29 24.99 -5.21 29.99
C VAL A 29 25.93 -4.44 30.91
N GLU A 30 25.39 -3.71 31.88
CA GLU A 30 26.12 -3.22 33.04
C GLU A 30 25.72 -4.02 34.28
N ALA A 31 26.74 -4.60 34.92
CA ALA A 31 26.63 -5.40 36.11
C ALA A 31 26.36 -4.52 37.33
N LEU A 32 25.26 -4.78 38.04
CA LEU A 32 25.07 -4.33 39.43
C LEU A 32 24.64 -5.52 40.30
N LYS A 33 25.41 -5.72 41.36
CA LYS A 33 25.21 -6.72 42.41
C LYS A 33 24.15 -6.23 43.43
N ALA A 34 23.32 -7.19 43.83
CA ALA A 34 22.64 -7.38 45.13
C ALA A 34 21.64 -6.32 45.62
N GLU A 35 20.38 -6.71 45.83
CA GLU A 35 19.89 -7.18 47.14
C GLU A 35 18.49 -7.83 47.01
N SER A 36 18.20 -8.73 47.94
CA SER A 36 17.17 -9.76 47.93
C SER A 36 15.89 -9.37 48.68
N THR A 37 14.73 -9.62 48.09
CA THR A 37 13.48 -9.99 48.80
C THR A 37 12.56 -10.79 47.87
N PRO A 38 12.00 -11.94 48.28
CA PRO A 38 11.15 -12.78 47.43
C PRO A 38 9.67 -12.35 47.51
N LEU A 39 8.99 -12.35 46.36
CA LEU A 39 7.52 -12.27 46.27
C LEU A 39 6.99 -13.64 45.80
N GLU A 40 6.03 -14.15 46.56
CA GLU A 40 5.41 -15.47 46.44
C GLU A 40 4.77 -15.71 45.07
N VAL A 41 5.05 -16.88 44.50
CA VAL A 41 4.30 -17.48 43.40
C VAL A 41 3.41 -18.57 44.00
N VAL A 42 2.11 -18.40 43.90
CA VAL A 42 1.13 -19.46 44.22
C VAL A 42 1.10 -20.42 43.04
N VAL A 43 1.58 -21.65 43.27
CA VAL A 43 1.39 -22.80 42.40
C VAL A 43 0.40 -23.72 43.11
N GLU A 44 -0.78 -23.92 42.53
CA GLU A 44 -1.62 -25.06 42.91
C GLU A 44 -1.22 -26.28 42.07
N ASP A 45 -0.78 -27.29 42.80
CA ASP A 45 -0.38 -28.61 42.33
C ASP A 45 -1.54 -29.57 42.61
N ALA A 46 -1.91 -30.40 41.63
CA ALA A 46 -2.78 -31.55 41.85
C ALA A 46 -2.18 -32.76 41.11
N SER A 47 -1.43 -33.52 41.90
CA SER A 47 -0.77 -34.78 41.59
C SER A 47 -1.73 -35.98 41.45
N ALA A 48 -1.15 -37.07 40.91
CA ALA A 48 -1.52 -38.50 41.03
C ALA A 48 -2.40 -39.05 39.88
N THR A 49 -2.12 -40.20 39.24
CA THR A 49 -1.21 -41.31 39.58
C THR A 49 -0.94 -42.18 38.34
N LEU A 50 0.14 -42.95 38.44
CA LEU A 50 0.79 -43.81 37.45
C LEU A 50 -0.01 -45.02 36.94
N GLY A 51 0.28 -45.43 35.70
CA GLY A 51 0.05 -46.78 35.17
C GLY A 51 0.67 -46.92 33.78
N GLY A 52 1.79 -47.62 33.67
CA GLY A 52 2.58 -47.72 32.42
C GLY A 52 2.22 -48.90 31.51
N TRP A 53 2.71 -48.87 30.26
CA TRP A 53 3.35 -49.99 29.55
C TRP A 53 3.89 -49.58 28.17
N ASP A 54 4.83 -50.38 27.69
CA ASP A 54 5.83 -50.21 26.60
C ASP A 54 5.25 -50.59 25.19
N PRO A 55 6.02 -50.78 24.10
CA PRO A 55 5.92 -49.99 22.87
C PRO A 55 5.49 -50.78 21.62
N GLY A 56 5.05 -50.07 20.58
CA GLY A 56 5.06 -50.56 19.19
C GLY A 56 3.77 -51.23 18.71
N HIS A 57 3.08 -50.58 17.77
CA HIS A 57 2.92 -51.09 16.40
C HIS A 57 2.14 -50.09 15.55
N SER A 58 2.52 -50.08 14.27
CA SER A 58 1.80 -49.52 13.13
C SER A 58 0.30 -49.78 13.16
N GLU A 59 -0.50 -48.77 12.84
CA GLU A 59 -1.35 -48.76 11.64
C GLU A 59 -2.19 -47.48 11.59
N ASN A 60 -2.31 -46.96 10.37
CA ASN A 60 -3.28 -45.94 9.97
C ASN A 60 -4.70 -46.51 10.16
N PRO A 61 -5.68 -45.70 10.58
CA PRO A 61 -6.88 -45.71 9.74
C PRO A 61 -7.47 -44.31 9.50
N LEU A 62 -7.84 -44.13 8.24
CA LEU A 62 -8.80 -43.16 7.73
C LEU A 62 -10.08 -43.13 8.59
N GLY A 63 -10.54 -41.92 8.90
CA GLY A 63 -11.82 -41.66 9.56
C GLY A 63 -12.41 -40.32 9.15
N ASN A 64 -13.14 -40.34 8.02
CA ASN A 64 -14.29 -39.49 7.66
C ASN A 64 -14.24 -37.98 7.98
N TYR A 65 -13.66 -37.21 7.06
CA TYR A 65 -14.20 -35.86 6.77
C TYR A 65 -15.38 -36.03 5.82
N LEU A 66 -16.59 -35.84 6.35
CA LEU A 66 -17.80 -35.76 5.56
C LEU A 66 -17.74 -34.46 4.74
N PHE A 67 -17.53 -34.59 3.43
CA PHE A 67 -17.77 -33.53 2.46
C PHE A 67 -19.27 -33.24 2.43
N LEU A 68 -19.68 -32.12 3.00
CA LEU A 68 -20.98 -31.52 2.66
C LEU A 68 -20.78 -30.68 1.40
N THR A 69 -21.08 -31.29 0.25
CA THR A 69 -21.47 -30.57 -0.95
C THR A 69 -22.82 -29.92 -0.67
N GLY A 70 -22.81 -28.65 -0.27
CA GLY A 70 -24.01 -27.84 -0.16
C GLY A 70 -24.47 -27.38 -1.54
N SER A 71 -25.50 -28.03 -2.04
CA SER A 71 -26.38 -27.50 -3.08
C SER A 71 -26.94 -26.14 -2.68
N ALA A 72 -27.26 -25.31 -3.66
CA ALA A 72 -28.03 -24.08 -3.48
C ALA A 72 -29.38 -24.38 -2.81
N GLU A 73 -29.41 -24.31 -1.48
CA GLU A 73 -30.64 -24.17 -0.72
C GLU A 73 -30.87 -22.68 -0.48
N SER A 74 -32.02 -22.22 -0.96
CA SER A 74 -32.62 -20.94 -0.61
C SER A 74 -32.66 -20.81 0.91
N ASN A 75 -31.78 -19.98 1.49
CA ASN A 75 -31.96 -19.48 2.84
C ASN A 75 -33.19 -18.55 2.83
N VAL A 76 -34.36 -19.15 3.04
CA VAL A 76 -35.55 -18.42 3.43
C VAL A 76 -35.26 -17.82 4.80
N VAL A 77 -35.04 -16.50 4.83
CA VAL A 77 -35.09 -15.75 6.07
C VAL A 77 -36.52 -15.91 6.60
N GLU A 78 -36.69 -16.49 7.79
CA GLU A 78 -38.01 -16.56 8.43
C GLU A 78 -38.51 -15.12 8.64
N VAL A 79 -39.49 -14.72 7.83
CA VAL A 79 -40.23 -13.46 8.00
C VAL A 79 -40.94 -13.51 9.36
N PRO A 80 -40.81 -12.50 10.24
CA PRO A 80 -41.41 -12.54 11.56
C PRO A 80 -42.94 -12.69 11.48
N GLN A 81 -43.50 -13.62 12.24
CA GLN A 81 -44.94 -13.83 12.32
C GLN A 81 -45.70 -12.56 12.76
N SER A 82 -46.99 -12.51 12.44
CA SER A 82 -47.94 -11.42 12.73
C SER A 82 -48.05 -11.12 14.23
N GLY A 83 -47.06 -10.38 14.75
CA GLY A 83 -46.95 -9.96 16.15
C GLY A 83 -45.71 -9.11 16.48
N SER A 84 -44.81 -8.84 15.51
CA SER A 84 -43.63 -7.99 15.73
C SER A 84 -44.02 -6.54 16.08
N THR A 85 -43.41 -6.01 17.14
CA THR A 85 -43.48 -4.60 17.53
C THR A 85 -42.74 -3.74 16.50
N GLU A 86 -43.14 -2.47 16.34
CA GLU A 86 -42.48 -1.51 15.43
C GLU A 86 -40.97 -1.43 15.68
N SER A 87 -40.55 -1.52 16.95
CA SER A 87 -39.15 -1.60 17.35
C SER A 87 -38.43 -2.84 16.82
N GLY A 88 -39.04 -4.03 16.87
CA GLY A 88 -38.41 -5.25 16.36
C GLY A 88 -38.20 -5.21 14.85
N ILE A 89 -39.09 -4.53 14.12
CA ILE A 89 -38.95 -4.33 12.67
C ILE A 89 -37.80 -3.36 12.35
N VAL A 90 -37.69 -2.26 13.12
CA VAL A 90 -36.54 -1.33 13.00
C VAL A 90 -35.23 -2.07 13.20
N ASP A 91 -35.14 -2.92 14.23
CA ASP A 91 -33.94 -3.70 14.51
C ASP A 91 -33.59 -4.66 13.37
N THR A 92 -34.55 -5.44 12.88
CA THR A 92 -34.32 -6.36 11.75
C THR A 92 -33.90 -5.61 10.48
N ALA A 93 -34.56 -4.51 10.14
CA ALA A 93 -34.20 -3.71 8.97
C ALA A 93 -32.79 -3.11 9.10
N CYS A 94 -32.44 -2.62 10.29
CA CYS A 94 -31.11 -2.10 10.57
C CYS A 94 -30.03 -3.19 10.47
N GLU A 95 -30.25 -4.38 11.01
CA GLU A 95 -29.33 -5.51 10.88
C GLU A 95 -29.09 -5.90 9.41
N LEU A 96 -30.15 -5.91 8.60
CA LEU A 96 -30.04 -6.15 7.16
C LEU A 96 -29.22 -5.05 6.46
N ILE A 97 -29.44 -3.78 6.80
CA ILE A 97 -28.63 -2.65 6.32
C ILE A 97 -27.15 -2.83 6.70
N TYR A 98 -26.87 -3.24 7.93
CA TYR A 98 -25.49 -3.46 8.42
C TYR A 98 -24.79 -4.61 7.71
N GLN A 99 -25.54 -5.56 7.15
CA GLN A 99 -25.04 -6.64 6.29
C GLN A 99 -25.00 -6.28 4.80
N GLY A 100 -25.33 -5.03 4.45
CA GLY A 100 -25.40 -4.55 3.06
C GLY A 100 -26.60 -5.07 2.26
N LYS A 101 -27.61 -5.64 2.93
CA LYS A 101 -28.83 -6.22 2.31
C LYS A 101 -29.97 -5.21 2.27
N PHE A 102 -29.76 -4.08 1.60
CA PHE A 102 -30.73 -2.99 1.53
C PHE A 102 -32.03 -3.40 0.82
N ASP A 103 -31.95 -4.19 -0.25
CA ASP A 103 -33.15 -4.65 -0.99
C ASP A 103 -34.06 -5.51 -0.10
N VAL A 104 -33.47 -6.38 0.74
CA VAL A 104 -34.23 -7.19 1.71
C VAL A 104 -34.78 -6.33 2.84
N ALA A 105 -34.05 -5.30 3.27
CA ALA A 105 -34.53 -4.34 4.26
C ALA A 105 -35.74 -3.55 3.73
N GLU A 106 -35.81 -3.29 2.42
CA GLU A 106 -36.93 -2.61 1.78
C GLU A 106 -38.22 -3.43 1.90
N GLU A 107 -38.14 -4.73 1.60
CA GLU A 107 -39.28 -5.66 1.71
C GLU A 107 -39.86 -5.67 3.14
N VAL A 108 -38.99 -5.67 4.15
CA VAL A 108 -39.38 -5.63 5.57
C VAL A 108 -40.08 -4.31 5.96
N ILE A 109 -39.73 -3.19 5.31
CA ILE A 109 -40.26 -1.86 5.62
C ILE A 109 -41.58 -1.58 4.89
N VAL A 110 -41.69 -1.97 3.62
CA VAL A 110 -42.84 -1.66 2.75
C VAL A 110 -44.15 -2.29 3.26
N GLU A 111 -44.08 -3.42 3.97
CA GLU A 111 -45.27 -4.05 4.55
C GLU A 111 -45.96 -3.20 5.62
N ARG A 112 -45.31 -2.18 6.21
CA ARG A 112 -45.87 -1.37 7.31
C ARG A 112 -45.42 0.09 7.27
N SER A 113 -46.31 0.97 6.79
CA SER A 113 -46.15 2.38 6.41
C SER A 113 -45.67 3.41 7.47
N ARG A 114 -45.10 3.01 8.61
CA ARG A 114 -44.66 3.94 9.70
C ARG A 114 -43.16 4.22 9.76
N LEU A 115 -42.33 3.50 9.01
CA LEU A 115 -40.87 3.58 9.06
C LEU A 115 -40.25 4.60 8.10
N GLY A 116 -40.90 5.76 7.89
CA GLY A 116 -40.56 6.72 6.83
C GLY A 116 -39.10 7.20 6.80
N ARG A 117 -38.43 7.30 7.96
CA ARG A 117 -37.00 7.67 8.03
C ARG A 117 -36.08 6.57 7.48
N LEU A 118 -36.36 5.28 7.76
CA LEU A 118 -35.59 4.16 7.22
C LEU A 118 -35.89 3.94 5.74
N ALA A 119 -37.16 4.08 5.32
CA ALA A 119 -37.53 4.02 3.91
C ALA A 119 -36.74 5.04 3.07
N LYS A 120 -36.60 6.27 3.58
CA LYS A 120 -35.79 7.31 2.93
C LYS A 120 -34.30 6.92 2.80
N ILE A 121 -33.73 6.26 3.81
CA ILE A 121 -32.34 5.77 3.75
C ILE A 121 -32.17 4.73 2.64
N ILE A 122 -33.13 3.84 2.47
CA ILE A 122 -33.11 2.82 1.42
C ILE A 122 -33.27 3.47 0.04
N GLU A 123 -34.19 4.43 -0.09
CA GLU A 123 -34.37 5.21 -1.32
C GLU A 123 -33.07 5.95 -1.70
N GLU A 124 -32.44 6.65 -0.75
CA GLU A 124 -31.15 7.34 -0.97
C GLU A 124 -30.03 6.37 -1.38
N TYR A 125 -30.01 5.15 -0.82
CA TYR A 125 -29.09 4.08 -1.25
C TYR A 125 -29.37 3.60 -2.69
N GLY A 126 -30.65 3.42 -3.03
CA GLY A 126 -31.10 3.07 -4.38
C GLY A 126 -30.68 4.10 -5.42
N ASP A 127 -30.89 5.39 -5.11
CA ASP A 127 -30.48 6.52 -5.95
C ASP A 127 -28.97 6.55 -6.20
N ILE A 128 -28.16 6.29 -5.17
CA ILE A 128 -26.70 6.18 -5.29
C ILE A 128 -26.37 5.07 -6.30
N ASN A 129 -26.95 3.87 -6.14
CA ASN A 129 -26.65 2.74 -7.01
C ASN A 129 -27.12 2.95 -8.45
N GLN A 130 -28.31 3.51 -8.65
CA GLN A 130 -28.84 3.82 -9.97
C GLN A 130 -27.94 4.82 -10.70
N ARG A 131 -27.54 5.91 -10.03
CA ARG A 131 -26.62 6.91 -10.60
C ARG A 131 -25.29 6.28 -10.99
N ARG A 132 -24.72 5.45 -10.11
CA ARG A 132 -23.44 4.75 -10.38
C ARG A 132 -23.57 3.82 -11.59
N GLN A 133 -24.68 3.10 -11.70
CA GLN A 133 -24.95 2.21 -12.82
C GLN A 133 -25.08 3.00 -14.13
N SER A 134 -25.84 4.09 -14.16
CA SER A 134 -25.98 4.94 -15.36
C SER A 134 -24.65 5.55 -15.81
N VAL A 135 -23.83 6.05 -14.89
CA VAL A 135 -22.49 6.59 -15.20
C VAL A 135 -21.58 5.50 -15.74
N ARG A 136 -21.61 4.30 -15.14
CA ARG A 136 -20.83 3.14 -15.60
C ARG A 136 -21.21 2.73 -17.02
N GLU A 137 -22.51 2.62 -17.32
CA GLU A 137 -22.99 2.24 -18.65
C GLU A 137 -22.64 3.28 -19.72
N ALA A 138 -22.79 4.57 -19.40
CA ALA A 138 -22.41 5.64 -20.31
C ALA A 138 -20.91 5.61 -20.62
N ALA A 139 -20.08 5.46 -19.59
CA ALA A 139 -18.63 5.36 -19.76
C ALA A 139 -18.23 4.10 -20.56
N TYR A 140 -18.88 2.95 -20.32
CA TYR A 140 -18.64 1.74 -21.11
C TYR A 140 -18.94 1.98 -22.60
N LYS A 141 -20.12 2.54 -22.91
CA LYS A 141 -20.53 2.84 -24.30
C LYS A 141 -19.56 3.80 -24.98
N GLU A 142 -19.11 4.82 -24.27
CA GLU A 142 -18.11 5.78 -24.79
C GLU A 142 -16.79 5.07 -25.13
N GLN A 143 -16.26 4.21 -24.24
CA GLN A 143 -15.00 3.50 -24.52
C GLN A 143 -15.13 2.49 -25.67
N ILE A 144 -16.29 1.85 -25.81
CA ILE A 144 -16.57 0.96 -26.95
C ILE A 144 -16.64 1.75 -28.26
N ALA A 145 -17.31 2.91 -28.27
CA ALA A 145 -17.40 3.77 -29.45
C ALA A 145 -16.01 4.29 -29.89
N GLU A 146 -15.16 4.68 -28.93
CA GLU A 146 -13.77 5.06 -29.22
C GLU A 146 -12.95 3.89 -29.79
N LEU A 147 -13.15 2.68 -29.26
CA LEU A 147 -12.48 1.47 -29.76
C LEU A 147 -12.92 1.13 -31.20
N GLU A 148 -14.21 1.26 -31.50
CA GLU A 148 -14.79 1.00 -32.82
C GLU A 148 -14.39 2.07 -33.84
N LYS A 149 -14.36 3.34 -33.42
CA LYS A 149 -13.82 4.44 -34.23
C LYS A 149 -12.35 4.19 -34.58
N PHE A 150 -11.54 3.80 -33.58
CA PHE A 150 -10.15 3.45 -33.82
C PHE A 150 -10.02 2.31 -34.82
N GLN A 151 -10.82 1.24 -34.66
CA GLN A 151 -10.85 0.10 -35.59
C GLN A 151 -11.19 0.53 -37.02
N ALA A 152 -12.18 1.42 -37.19
CA ALA A 152 -12.61 1.93 -38.50
C ALA A 152 -11.59 2.86 -39.17
N GLU A 153 -10.81 3.62 -38.39
CA GLU A 153 -9.74 4.48 -38.91
C GLU A 153 -8.51 3.67 -39.39
N THR A 154 -8.29 2.46 -38.84
CA THR A 154 -7.14 1.58 -39.15
C THR A 154 -7.23 0.76 -40.45
N ASP A 155 -8.06 1.16 -41.41
CA ASP A 155 -8.06 0.61 -42.79
C ASP A 155 -6.89 1.16 -43.66
N ARG A 156 -5.94 1.91 -43.06
CA ARG A 156 -4.71 2.40 -43.70
C ARG A 156 -3.47 1.88 -42.97
N ASP A 157 -2.73 0.99 -43.64
CA ASP A 157 -1.35 0.57 -43.40
C ASP A 157 -0.98 0.13 -41.96
N THR A 158 -1.11 -1.17 -41.73
CA THR A 158 -1.25 -1.82 -40.42
C THR A 158 0.08 -2.22 -39.77
N ASN A 159 0.99 -1.29 -39.47
CA ASN A 159 2.27 -1.63 -38.82
C ASN A 159 2.81 -0.62 -37.78
N ASP A 160 2.05 0.38 -37.33
CA ASP A 160 2.58 1.33 -36.33
C ASP A 160 2.51 0.77 -34.90
N VAL A 161 3.67 0.41 -34.35
CA VAL A 161 3.88 -0.04 -32.97
C VAL A 161 3.42 1.00 -31.94
N ASN A 162 3.34 2.29 -32.31
CA ASN A 162 2.94 3.37 -31.42
C ASN A 162 1.44 3.39 -31.09
N ASP A 163 0.61 2.62 -31.80
CA ASP A 163 -0.84 2.56 -31.56
C ASP A 163 -1.26 1.50 -30.52
N VAL A 164 -0.39 0.52 -30.24
CA VAL A 164 -0.65 -0.57 -29.30
C VAL A 164 -1.05 -0.05 -27.91
N PRO A 165 -0.33 0.89 -27.27
CA PRO A 165 -0.67 1.34 -25.92
C PRO A 165 -2.02 2.08 -25.87
N LYS A 166 -2.38 2.75 -26.98
CA LYS A 166 -3.64 3.48 -27.10
C LYS A 166 -4.83 2.52 -27.18
N VAL A 167 -4.74 1.50 -28.03
CA VAL A 167 -5.77 0.46 -28.17
C VAL A 167 -5.94 -0.33 -26.87
N LEU A 168 -4.84 -0.82 -26.28
CA LEU A 168 -4.88 -1.49 -24.99
C LEU A 168 -5.45 -0.59 -23.89
N GLY A 169 -5.14 0.71 -23.93
CA GLY A 169 -5.69 1.70 -23.02
C GLY A 169 -7.22 1.82 -23.11
N PHE A 170 -7.79 1.81 -24.31
CA PHE A 170 -9.24 1.78 -24.49
C PHE A 170 -9.86 0.46 -24.01
N ILE A 171 -9.24 -0.68 -24.33
CA ILE A 171 -9.70 -2.00 -23.87
C ILE A 171 -9.69 -2.08 -22.33
N ALA A 172 -8.61 -1.62 -21.69
CA ALA A 172 -8.48 -1.59 -20.24
C ALA A 172 -9.56 -0.73 -19.57
N LYS A 173 -9.84 0.45 -20.14
CA LYS A 173 -10.92 1.32 -19.64
C LYS A 173 -12.30 0.71 -19.86
N ALA A 174 -12.58 0.18 -21.06
CA ALA A 174 -13.84 -0.48 -21.37
C ALA A 174 -14.11 -1.65 -20.39
N ARG A 175 -13.11 -2.52 -20.20
CA ARG A 175 -13.17 -3.60 -19.20
C ARG A 175 -13.45 -3.09 -17.79
N GLY A 176 -12.88 -1.95 -17.40
CA GLY A 176 -13.09 -1.34 -16.08
C GLY A 176 -14.55 -0.92 -15.82
N PHE A 177 -15.33 -0.65 -16.86
CA PHE A 177 -16.76 -0.33 -16.76
C PHE A 177 -17.68 -1.52 -17.06
N ALA A 178 -17.17 -2.53 -17.78
CA ALA A 178 -17.93 -3.69 -18.21
C ALA A 178 -18.46 -4.55 -17.05
N ASP A 179 -19.73 -4.94 -17.12
CA ASP A 179 -20.23 -6.10 -16.37
C ASP A 179 -19.64 -7.41 -16.93
N GLU A 180 -20.05 -8.54 -16.36
CA GLU A 180 -19.54 -9.86 -16.75
C GLU A 180 -19.86 -10.20 -18.21
N ALA A 181 -21.11 -10.04 -18.64
CA ALA A 181 -21.53 -10.31 -20.01
C ALA A 181 -20.86 -9.38 -21.04
N GLN A 182 -20.77 -8.09 -20.71
CA GLN A 182 -20.07 -7.09 -21.52
C GLN A 182 -18.58 -7.41 -21.66
N ARG A 183 -17.95 -7.93 -20.59
CA ARG A 183 -16.52 -8.31 -20.60
C ARG A 183 -16.28 -9.52 -21.49
N GLU A 184 -17.12 -10.55 -21.39
CA GLU A 184 -17.07 -11.72 -22.27
C GLU A 184 -17.23 -11.28 -23.74
N GLN A 185 -18.21 -10.43 -24.02
CA GLN A 185 -18.43 -9.90 -25.36
C GLN A 185 -17.20 -9.10 -25.86
N LEU A 186 -16.62 -8.22 -25.03
CA LEU A 186 -15.44 -7.44 -25.38
C LEU A 186 -14.26 -8.34 -25.75
N PHE A 187 -13.98 -9.37 -24.95
CA PHE A 187 -12.86 -10.29 -25.19
C PHE A 187 -13.13 -11.31 -26.30
N SER A 188 -14.39 -11.49 -26.70
CA SER A 188 -14.74 -12.29 -27.87
C SER A 188 -14.36 -11.61 -29.20
N LYS A 189 -14.27 -10.27 -29.24
CA LYS A 189 -14.01 -9.49 -30.46
C LYS A 189 -12.64 -9.86 -31.06
N SER A 190 -12.60 -10.19 -32.35
CA SER A 190 -11.37 -10.54 -33.07
C SER A 190 -10.30 -9.45 -33.02
N PHE A 191 -10.72 -8.19 -33.12
CA PHE A 191 -9.85 -7.02 -32.99
C PHE A 191 -9.13 -6.96 -31.63
N VAL A 192 -9.81 -7.28 -30.52
CA VAL A 192 -9.22 -7.28 -29.17
C VAL A 192 -8.17 -8.38 -29.05
N LYS A 193 -8.45 -9.58 -29.56
CA LYS A 193 -7.46 -10.68 -29.59
C LYS A 193 -6.23 -10.31 -30.42
N GLN A 194 -6.42 -9.70 -31.58
CA GLN A 194 -5.32 -9.20 -32.41
C GLN A 194 -4.50 -8.11 -31.71
N ALA A 195 -5.15 -7.22 -30.94
CA ALA A 195 -4.45 -6.20 -30.16
C ALA A 195 -3.53 -6.82 -29.09
N PHE A 196 -3.94 -7.92 -28.44
CA PHE A 196 -3.09 -8.62 -27.48
C PHE A 196 -1.88 -9.29 -28.15
N GLU A 197 -2.07 -9.92 -29.32
CA GLU A 197 -0.95 -10.48 -30.08
C GLU A 197 0.04 -9.40 -30.53
N ARG A 198 -0.46 -8.28 -31.07
CA ARG A 198 0.38 -7.13 -31.44
C ARG A 198 1.14 -6.56 -30.25
N ALA A 199 0.52 -6.53 -29.07
CA ALA A 199 1.19 -6.08 -27.86
C ALA A 199 2.38 -6.96 -27.47
N LYS A 200 2.26 -8.29 -27.62
CA LYS A 200 3.36 -9.21 -27.37
C LYS A 200 4.49 -9.03 -28.39
N VAL A 201 4.17 -8.89 -29.67
CA VAL A 201 5.17 -8.62 -30.72
C VAL A 201 5.89 -7.28 -30.48
N ALA A 202 5.16 -6.22 -30.15
CA ALA A 202 5.74 -4.92 -29.81
C ALA A 202 6.63 -4.99 -28.56
N ALA A 203 6.21 -5.76 -27.55
CA ALA A 203 7.02 -6.00 -26.35
C ALA A 203 8.34 -6.70 -26.70
N ASP A 204 8.31 -7.77 -27.51
CA ASP A 204 9.50 -8.48 -27.97
C ASP A 204 10.47 -7.55 -28.72
N GLU A 205 9.94 -6.63 -29.53
CA GLU A 205 10.75 -5.61 -30.22
C GLU A 205 11.45 -4.67 -29.22
N PHE A 206 10.73 -4.12 -28.24
CA PHE A 206 11.33 -3.29 -27.19
C PHE A 206 12.40 -4.06 -26.40
N GLU A 207 12.13 -5.31 -26.05
CA GLU A 207 13.07 -6.17 -25.31
C GLU A 207 14.35 -6.46 -26.09
N SER A 208 14.24 -6.71 -27.39
CA SER A 208 15.41 -6.90 -28.28
C SER A 208 16.32 -5.67 -28.36
N GLN A 209 15.76 -4.48 -28.08
CA GLN A 209 16.48 -3.20 -28.03
C GLN A 209 16.94 -2.82 -26.60
N GLY A 210 16.75 -3.69 -25.61
CA GLY A 210 17.06 -3.39 -24.20
C GLY A 210 16.12 -2.35 -23.55
N LYS A 211 14.96 -2.08 -24.17
CA LYS A 211 13.97 -1.10 -23.69
C LYS A 211 12.91 -1.76 -22.81
N TRP A 212 13.32 -2.50 -21.77
CA TRP A 212 12.41 -3.28 -20.92
C TRP A 212 11.35 -2.44 -20.21
N LEU A 213 11.68 -1.21 -19.81
CA LEU A 213 10.70 -0.30 -19.22
C LEU A 213 9.63 0.12 -20.25
N ASP A 214 10.00 0.30 -21.51
CA ASP A 214 9.04 0.59 -22.57
C ASP A 214 8.16 -0.65 -22.84
N SER A 215 8.73 -1.86 -22.91
CA SER A 215 7.94 -3.12 -23.00
C SER A 215 6.92 -3.24 -21.87
N TYR A 216 7.34 -3.01 -20.61
CA TYR A 216 6.42 -3.05 -19.48
C TYR A 216 5.32 -1.98 -19.58
N THR A 217 5.70 -0.73 -19.82
CA THR A 217 4.76 0.40 -19.73
C THR A 217 3.81 0.51 -20.91
N ASN A 218 4.24 0.07 -22.09
CA ASN A 218 3.46 0.16 -23.33
C ASN A 218 2.66 -1.11 -23.62
N CYS A 219 3.03 -2.25 -23.03
CA CYS A 219 2.41 -3.54 -23.33
C CYS A 219 1.98 -4.28 -22.05
N TYR A 220 2.91 -4.86 -21.30
CA TYR A 220 2.59 -5.84 -20.26
C TYR A 220 1.85 -5.27 -19.04
N SER A 221 2.08 -4.00 -18.66
CA SER A 221 1.31 -3.35 -17.60
C SER A 221 -0.17 -3.15 -17.98
N LEU A 222 -0.45 -2.90 -19.28
CA LEU A 222 -1.81 -2.78 -19.79
C LEU A 222 -2.45 -4.16 -19.94
N LEU A 223 -1.72 -5.15 -20.45
CA LEU A 223 -2.17 -6.54 -20.53
C LEU A 223 -2.52 -7.09 -19.13
N GLN A 224 -1.69 -6.84 -18.13
CA GLN A 224 -1.96 -7.21 -16.73
C GLN A 224 -3.20 -6.48 -16.17
N ALA A 225 -3.41 -5.20 -16.52
CA ALA A 225 -4.62 -4.47 -16.12
C ALA A 225 -5.90 -5.03 -16.78
N ILE A 226 -5.77 -5.56 -18.01
CA ILE A 226 -6.87 -6.17 -18.77
C ILE A 226 -7.14 -7.62 -18.32
N GLU A 227 -6.10 -8.39 -18.02
CA GLU A 227 -6.22 -9.78 -17.56
C GLU A 227 -5.44 -9.99 -16.24
N PRO A 228 -5.93 -9.46 -15.12
CA PRO A 228 -5.19 -9.46 -13.84
C PRO A 228 -5.02 -10.83 -13.19
N ASN A 229 -5.71 -11.86 -13.73
CA ASN A 229 -5.58 -13.25 -13.27
C ASN A 229 -4.70 -14.08 -14.21
N ASN A 230 -4.12 -13.49 -15.26
CA ASN A 230 -3.21 -14.18 -16.17
C ASN A 230 -1.78 -14.15 -15.57
N GLU A 231 -1.37 -15.27 -14.97
CA GLU A 231 -0.07 -15.41 -14.32
C GLU A 231 1.09 -15.19 -15.29
N LEU A 232 0.98 -15.60 -16.56
CA LEU A 232 2.03 -15.39 -17.56
C LEU A 232 2.30 -13.91 -17.81
N TYR A 233 1.24 -13.10 -17.87
CA TYR A 233 1.40 -11.65 -18.01
C TYR A 233 2.01 -11.03 -16.76
N SER A 234 1.60 -11.48 -15.57
CA SER A 234 2.16 -10.97 -14.31
C SER A 234 3.64 -11.32 -14.17
N ASP A 235 4.01 -12.57 -14.42
CA ASP A 235 5.39 -13.06 -14.30
C ASP A 235 6.33 -12.37 -15.29
N HIS A 236 5.88 -12.18 -16.54
CA HIS A 236 6.68 -11.47 -17.54
C HIS A 236 6.80 -9.98 -17.23
N ALA A 237 5.72 -9.34 -16.75
CA ALA A 237 5.74 -7.96 -16.29
C ALA A 237 6.72 -7.74 -15.13
N ASP A 238 6.77 -8.66 -14.17
CA ASP A 238 7.73 -8.64 -13.06
C ASP A 238 9.18 -8.82 -13.56
N GLU A 239 9.42 -9.72 -14.51
CA GLU A 239 10.74 -9.89 -15.12
C GLU A 239 11.21 -8.63 -15.88
N LEU A 240 10.30 -7.94 -16.58
CA LEU A 240 10.59 -6.68 -17.26
C LEU A 240 10.96 -5.55 -16.29
N LEU A 241 10.21 -5.43 -15.19
CA LEU A 241 10.53 -4.48 -14.12
C LEU A 241 11.87 -4.79 -13.46
N ASP A 242 12.18 -6.08 -13.31
CA ASP A 242 13.45 -6.55 -12.80
C ASP A 242 14.61 -6.11 -13.69
N LYS A 243 14.50 -6.32 -15.01
CA LYS A 243 15.50 -5.87 -15.99
C LYS A 243 15.62 -4.35 -15.99
N ALA A 244 14.51 -3.61 -15.98
CA ALA A 244 14.51 -2.15 -15.92
C ALA A 244 15.17 -1.59 -14.65
N THR A 245 14.94 -2.23 -13.50
CA THR A 245 15.58 -1.86 -12.22
C THR A 245 17.08 -2.10 -12.26
N ILE A 246 17.50 -3.21 -12.88
CA ILE A 246 18.92 -3.50 -13.10
C ILE A 246 19.56 -2.43 -13.99
N VAL A 247 18.93 -1.99 -15.08
CA VAL A 247 19.46 -0.88 -15.91
C VAL A 247 19.71 0.37 -15.07
N ALA A 248 18.70 0.76 -14.30
CA ALA A 248 18.79 1.95 -13.45
C ALA A 248 19.94 1.84 -12.44
N SER A 249 20.32 0.62 -12.01
CA SER A 249 21.47 0.41 -11.13
C SER A 249 22.80 0.83 -11.74
N PHE A 250 22.93 0.81 -13.07
CA PHE A 250 24.15 1.18 -13.80
C PHE A 250 24.16 2.62 -14.31
N GLN A 251 23.03 3.33 -14.20
CA GLN A 251 22.89 4.72 -14.67
C GLN A 251 23.03 5.71 -13.52
N ASP A 252 23.62 6.86 -13.84
CA ASP A 252 23.61 8.03 -12.97
C ASP A 252 22.23 8.70 -13.03
N SER A 253 21.86 9.33 -11.92
CA SER A 253 20.66 10.16 -11.83
C SER A 253 21.04 11.59 -11.48
N PRO A 254 20.17 12.59 -11.73
CA PRO A 254 20.45 13.97 -11.34
C PRO A 254 20.75 14.18 -9.85
N CYS A 255 20.43 13.22 -8.98
CA CYS A 255 20.58 13.33 -7.53
C CYS A 255 21.61 12.38 -6.90
N GLU A 256 22.14 11.43 -7.66
CA GLU A 256 23.02 10.38 -7.13
C GLU A 256 23.69 9.64 -8.30
N SER A 257 25.01 9.50 -8.22
CA SER A 257 25.77 8.65 -9.14
C SER A 257 25.64 7.16 -8.78
N ARG A 258 25.88 6.28 -9.75
CA ARG A 258 25.88 4.83 -9.53
C ARG A 258 26.89 4.40 -8.45
N SER A 259 28.02 5.10 -8.35
CA SER A 259 29.10 4.79 -7.41
C SER A 259 28.71 5.17 -5.98
N GLU A 260 28.08 6.33 -5.83
CA GLU A 260 27.51 6.79 -4.56
C GLU A 260 26.44 5.83 -4.06
N ARG A 261 25.54 5.38 -4.96
CA ARG A 261 24.40 4.50 -4.63
C ARG A 261 24.80 3.22 -3.92
N TYR A 262 25.89 2.60 -4.38
CA TYR A 262 26.42 1.36 -3.81
C TYR A 262 27.66 1.59 -2.94
N ALA A 263 27.94 2.84 -2.55
CA ALA A 263 29.06 3.15 -1.67
C ALA A 263 28.92 2.41 -0.33
N GLY A 264 30.02 1.79 0.09
CA GLY A 264 30.08 1.04 1.36
C GLY A 264 29.45 -0.35 1.33
N VAL A 265 28.83 -0.79 0.22
CA VAL A 265 28.30 -2.16 0.10
C VAL A 265 29.43 -3.19 0.20
N LYS A 266 29.27 -4.15 1.11
CA LYS A 266 30.26 -5.20 1.42
C LYS A 266 29.58 -6.55 1.58
N LYS A 267 30.26 -7.63 1.17
CA LYS A 267 29.76 -9.01 1.26
C LYS A 267 29.39 -9.38 2.70
N GLU A 268 30.21 -8.98 3.67
CA GLU A 268 30.07 -9.35 5.08
C GLU A 268 28.78 -8.80 5.70
N MET A 269 28.26 -7.67 5.18
CA MET A 269 26.98 -7.12 5.61
C MET A 269 25.84 -8.08 5.31
N PHE A 270 25.83 -8.66 4.10
CA PHE A 270 24.82 -9.63 3.72
C PHE A 270 24.94 -10.94 4.50
N VAL A 271 26.16 -11.45 4.70
CA VAL A 271 26.39 -12.65 5.52
C VAL A 271 25.84 -12.47 6.94
N ARG A 272 26.15 -11.34 7.59
CA ARG A 272 25.61 -11.01 8.93
C ARG A 272 24.10 -10.80 8.94
N ALA A 273 23.51 -10.30 7.86
CA ALA A 273 22.06 -10.20 7.74
C ALA A 273 21.41 -11.59 7.72
N ILE A 274 21.99 -12.55 6.99
CA ILE A 274 21.52 -13.95 6.99
C ILE A 274 21.65 -14.60 8.37
N ASP A 275 22.72 -14.30 9.11
CA ASP A 275 22.87 -14.71 10.51
C ASP A 275 21.74 -14.18 11.40
N ALA A 276 21.42 -12.90 11.28
CA ALA A 276 20.33 -12.27 12.01
C ALA A 276 18.97 -12.88 11.65
N LEU A 277 18.68 -13.07 10.36
CA LEU A 277 17.42 -13.66 9.91
C LEU A 277 17.25 -15.09 10.42
N LYS A 278 18.32 -15.89 10.49
CA LYS A 278 18.25 -17.25 11.07
C LYS A 278 17.70 -17.25 12.49
N ARG A 279 17.93 -16.18 13.26
CA ARG A 279 17.46 -16.04 14.64
C ARG A 279 16.11 -15.36 14.73
N TYR A 280 15.86 -14.32 13.94
CA TYR A 280 14.75 -13.39 14.16
C TYR A 280 13.66 -13.41 13.10
N TYR A 281 13.90 -13.97 11.92
CA TYR A 281 12.87 -14.07 10.88
C TYR A 281 11.74 -14.99 11.34
N VAL A 282 10.49 -14.58 11.07
CA VAL A 282 9.28 -15.23 11.60
C VAL A 282 9.14 -16.69 11.14
N ASN A 283 9.49 -16.97 9.89
CA ASN A 283 9.37 -18.30 9.28
C ASN A 283 10.73 -18.99 9.20
N ILE A 284 10.71 -20.31 8.99
CA ILE A 284 11.93 -21.04 8.58
C ILE A 284 12.26 -20.60 7.15
N MET A 285 13.50 -20.15 6.92
CA MET A 285 13.93 -19.69 5.60
C MET A 285 14.16 -20.85 4.64
N ASP A 286 13.63 -20.74 3.43
CA ASP A 286 13.93 -21.63 2.32
C ASP A 286 15.15 -21.09 1.53
N TYR A 287 16.34 -21.53 1.95
CA TYR A 287 17.58 -21.13 1.27
C TYR A 287 17.65 -21.59 -0.19
N ARG A 288 16.95 -22.67 -0.58
CA ARG A 288 16.92 -23.13 -1.97
C ARG A 288 16.17 -22.12 -2.84
N GLN A 289 15.01 -21.64 -2.38
CA GLN A 289 14.25 -20.61 -3.06
C GLN A 289 15.02 -19.28 -3.13
N MET A 290 15.65 -18.87 -2.02
CA MET A 290 16.51 -17.69 -1.97
C MET A 290 17.66 -17.78 -2.98
N THR A 291 18.34 -18.93 -3.03
CA THR A 291 19.42 -19.18 -4.00
C THR A 291 18.92 -19.08 -5.44
N THR A 292 17.78 -19.70 -5.72
CA THR A 292 17.17 -19.74 -7.06
C THR A 292 16.84 -18.33 -7.54
N LYS A 293 16.20 -17.51 -6.70
CA LYS A 293 15.91 -16.09 -7.03
C LYS A 293 17.19 -15.28 -7.22
N ALA A 294 18.18 -15.45 -6.36
CA ALA A 294 19.44 -14.72 -6.44
C ALA A 294 20.23 -15.04 -7.72
N ILE A 295 20.31 -16.31 -8.10
CA ILE A 295 20.95 -16.72 -9.37
C ILE A 295 20.15 -16.21 -10.57
N LYS A 296 18.80 -16.27 -10.54
CA LYS A 296 17.96 -15.69 -11.62
C LYS A 296 18.30 -14.20 -11.80
N ARG A 297 18.42 -13.43 -10.71
CA ARG A 297 18.82 -12.01 -10.78
C ARG A 297 20.21 -11.82 -11.39
N CYS A 298 21.17 -12.66 -11.00
CA CYS A 298 22.54 -12.59 -11.53
C CYS A 298 22.60 -12.92 -13.03
N ARG A 299 21.73 -13.82 -13.52
CA ARG A 299 21.56 -14.09 -14.95
C ARG A 299 21.03 -12.86 -15.68
N LEU A 300 19.96 -12.24 -15.16
CA LEU A 300 19.39 -11.01 -15.70
C LEU A 300 20.40 -9.86 -15.73
N LEU A 301 21.30 -9.79 -14.74
CA LEU A 301 22.39 -8.81 -14.69
C LEU A 301 23.31 -8.91 -15.92
N GLY A 302 23.67 -10.14 -16.33
CA GLY A 302 24.47 -10.38 -17.53
C GLY A 302 23.71 -10.05 -18.82
N GLU A 303 22.43 -10.42 -18.90
CA GLU A 303 21.55 -10.11 -20.04
C GLU A 303 21.42 -8.60 -20.26
N VAL A 304 21.19 -7.84 -19.19
CA VAL A 304 21.03 -6.39 -19.25
C VAL A 304 22.31 -5.70 -19.73
N VAL A 305 23.46 -6.10 -19.19
CA VAL A 305 24.76 -5.55 -19.61
C VAL A 305 25.06 -5.88 -21.07
N THR A 306 24.53 -6.98 -21.60
CA THR A 306 24.71 -7.36 -23.02
C THR A 306 23.95 -6.41 -23.95
N LEU A 307 22.65 -6.21 -23.68
CA LEU A 307 21.72 -5.55 -24.60
C LEU A 307 21.70 -4.02 -24.46
N SER A 308 21.96 -3.49 -23.26
CA SER A 308 21.94 -2.04 -23.01
C SER A 308 23.33 -1.42 -22.87
N PHE A 309 24.38 -2.11 -23.32
CA PHE A 309 25.74 -1.64 -23.06
C PHE A 309 26.01 -0.23 -23.60
N SER A 310 25.56 0.12 -24.81
CA SER A 310 25.76 1.46 -25.40
C SER A 310 25.04 2.56 -24.62
N ASP A 311 23.85 2.28 -24.10
CA ASP A 311 23.07 3.23 -23.30
C ASP A 311 23.65 3.38 -21.90
N ILE A 312 24.14 2.27 -21.33
CA ILE A 312 24.92 2.28 -20.09
C ILE A 312 26.21 3.08 -20.32
N GLU A 313 26.97 2.80 -21.39
CA GLU A 313 28.25 3.44 -21.71
C GLU A 313 28.13 4.94 -21.99
N SER A 314 27.12 5.36 -22.76
CA SER A 314 26.85 6.78 -23.00
C SER A 314 26.51 7.51 -21.70
N SER A 315 25.74 6.87 -20.81
CA SER A 315 25.46 7.38 -19.47
C SER A 315 26.71 7.49 -18.59
N LEU A 316 27.77 6.71 -18.87
CA LEU A 316 29.06 6.79 -18.16
C LEU A 316 29.95 7.95 -18.63
N ARG A 317 29.67 8.55 -19.78
CA ARG A 317 30.51 9.59 -20.39
C ARG A 317 30.00 11.03 -20.15
N THR A 318 28.77 11.21 -19.65
CA THR A 318 28.04 12.49 -19.73
C THR A 318 28.04 13.37 -18.46
N VAL A 319 28.74 13.00 -17.38
CA VAL A 319 28.82 13.84 -16.16
C VAL A 319 30.20 14.50 -16.05
N PRO A 320 30.31 15.84 -15.88
CA PRO A 320 31.57 16.53 -15.63
C PRO A 320 32.27 15.98 -14.38
N ARG A 321 33.54 15.59 -14.54
CA ARG A 321 34.36 14.93 -13.52
C ARG A 321 35.02 15.95 -12.60
N ASP A 322 34.44 16.18 -11.43
CA ASP A 322 35.16 16.66 -10.24
C ASP A 322 35.02 15.61 -9.13
N GLY A 323 35.83 14.54 -9.19
CA GLY A 323 35.85 13.45 -8.23
C GLY A 323 36.96 12.44 -8.52
N PRO A 324 37.42 11.66 -7.52
CA PRO A 324 38.53 10.72 -7.69
C PRO A 324 38.19 9.69 -8.77
N SER A 325 39.16 9.44 -9.65
CA SER A 325 39.05 8.62 -10.85
C SER A 325 38.39 7.26 -10.59
N GLU A 326 37.18 7.07 -11.12
CA GLU A 326 36.51 5.78 -11.12
C GLU A 326 37.19 4.81 -12.09
N GLU A 327 37.27 3.53 -11.72
CA GLU A 327 37.69 2.47 -12.64
C GLU A 327 36.70 2.40 -13.82
N PRO A 328 37.18 2.40 -15.08
CA PRO A 328 36.32 2.31 -16.24
C PRO A 328 35.49 1.02 -16.18
N PHE A 329 34.17 1.12 -16.36
CA PHE A 329 33.34 -0.07 -16.51
C PHE A 329 33.73 -0.79 -17.81
N PHE A 330 34.30 -1.98 -17.69
CA PHE A 330 34.69 -2.79 -18.83
C PHE A 330 33.46 -3.46 -19.46
N ARG A 331 33.36 -3.43 -20.81
CA ARG A 331 32.37 -4.22 -21.54
C ARG A 331 32.78 -5.67 -21.51
N PRO A 332 32.03 -6.57 -20.86
CA PRO A 332 32.32 -7.98 -20.96
C PRO A 332 32.11 -8.42 -22.42
N GLY A 333 33.05 -9.19 -22.97
CA GLY A 333 32.87 -9.77 -24.30
C GLY A 333 31.80 -10.87 -24.32
N SER A 334 31.44 -11.33 -25.52
CA SER A 334 30.42 -12.37 -25.70
C SER A 334 30.80 -13.67 -25.01
N ASP A 335 32.08 -14.02 -25.02
CA ASP A 335 32.60 -15.27 -24.46
C ASP A 335 32.59 -15.22 -22.94
N GLU A 336 32.93 -14.07 -22.33
CA GLU A 336 32.82 -13.86 -20.89
C GLU A 336 31.37 -13.93 -20.41
N LEU A 337 30.42 -13.36 -21.14
CA LEU A 337 28.99 -13.39 -20.80
C LEU A 337 28.36 -14.78 -21.00
N SER A 338 28.82 -15.51 -22.02
CA SER A 338 28.45 -16.91 -22.23
C SER A 338 28.98 -17.78 -21.09
N GLY A 339 30.26 -17.60 -20.71
CA GLY A 339 30.87 -18.27 -19.55
C GLY A 339 30.17 -17.96 -18.22
N TRP A 340 29.77 -16.70 -18.01
CA TRP A 340 28.96 -16.28 -16.87
C TRP A 340 27.62 -17.00 -16.82
N SER A 341 26.89 -17.01 -17.94
CA SER A 341 25.57 -17.63 -18.04
C SER A 341 25.63 -19.14 -17.83
N ALA A 342 26.59 -19.82 -18.48
CA ALA A 342 26.82 -21.24 -18.32
C ALA A 342 27.25 -21.61 -16.88
N GLY A 343 28.12 -20.81 -16.27
CA GLY A 343 28.56 -21.02 -14.89
C GLY A 343 27.43 -20.85 -13.88
N LEU A 344 26.57 -19.83 -14.04
CA LEU A 344 25.38 -19.65 -13.21
C LEU A 344 24.39 -20.81 -13.37
N ALA A 345 24.19 -21.30 -14.59
CA ALA A 345 23.35 -22.47 -14.86
C ALA A 345 23.89 -23.72 -14.13
N ALA A 346 25.19 -23.97 -14.21
CA ALA A 346 25.83 -25.08 -13.51
C ALA A 346 25.70 -24.98 -11.97
N ILE A 347 25.88 -23.78 -11.40
CA ILE A 347 25.67 -23.53 -9.96
C ILE A 347 24.21 -23.79 -9.59
N LEU A 348 23.25 -23.34 -10.41
CA LEU A 348 21.82 -23.55 -10.16
C LEU A 348 21.44 -25.03 -10.24
N ASP A 349 22.02 -25.78 -11.18
CA ASP A 349 21.79 -27.22 -11.32
C ASP A 349 22.38 -27.99 -10.14
N GLU A 350 23.58 -27.62 -9.66
CA GLU A 350 24.16 -28.16 -8.41
C GLU A 350 23.21 -27.94 -7.22
N VAL A 351 22.63 -26.74 -7.12
CA VAL A 351 21.65 -26.41 -6.09
C VAL A 351 20.40 -27.28 -6.21
N LYS A 352 19.81 -27.38 -7.40
CA LYS A 352 18.60 -28.19 -7.66
C LYS A 352 18.82 -29.67 -7.36
N GLN A 353 19.98 -30.21 -7.72
CA GLN A 353 20.32 -31.63 -7.55
C GLN A 353 20.82 -31.97 -6.14
N SER A 354 21.01 -30.98 -5.26
CA SER A 354 21.49 -31.22 -3.89
C SER A 354 20.51 -32.09 -3.08
N PRO A 355 20.90 -33.32 -2.68
CA PRO A 355 20.02 -34.28 -2.02
C PRO A 355 19.73 -33.93 -0.56
N THR A 356 20.64 -33.22 0.11
CA THR A 356 20.52 -32.78 1.51
C THR A 356 19.75 -31.46 1.67
N GLY A 357 19.30 -30.86 0.57
CA GLY A 357 18.78 -29.49 0.58
C GLY A 357 19.89 -28.44 0.61
N VAL A 358 19.49 -27.17 0.49
CA VAL A 358 20.40 -26.03 0.67
C VAL A 358 20.25 -25.56 2.11
N ASP A 359 21.29 -25.71 2.91
CA ASP A 359 21.37 -25.09 4.21
C ASP A 359 22.02 -23.69 4.12
N LYS A 360 22.12 -23.01 5.25
CA LYS A 360 22.75 -21.68 5.33
C LYS A 360 24.18 -21.69 4.80
N ASN A 361 25.00 -22.68 5.16
CA ASN A 361 26.41 -22.70 4.79
C ASN A 361 26.55 -22.87 3.28
N LYS A 362 25.81 -23.82 2.71
CA LYS A 362 25.75 -24.03 1.27
C LYS A 362 25.24 -22.80 0.51
N PHE A 363 24.27 -22.06 1.08
CA PHE A 363 23.81 -20.80 0.51
C PHE A 363 24.92 -19.74 0.44
N ILE A 364 25.70 -19.59 1.52
CA ILE A 364 26.85 -18.67 1.55
C ILE A 364 27.95 -19.14 0.59
N ASP A 365 28.21 -20.44 0.50
CA ASP A 365 29.17 -21.01 -0.46
C ASP A 365 28.76 -20.72 -1.91
N VAL A 366 27.46 -20.84 -2.23
CA VAL A 366 26.93 -20.49 -3.56
C VAL A 366 27.13 -19.00 -3.84
N PHE A 367 26.86 -18.13 -2.86
CA PHE A 367 27.13 -16.71 -3.01
C PHE A 367 28.61 -16.45 -3.32
N ASP A 368 29.53 -17.13 -2.63
CA ASP A 368 30.96 -17.03 -2.91
C ASP A 368 31.36 -17.55 -4.29
N LYS A 369 30.80 -18.68 -4.73
CA LYS A 369 30.99 -19.20 -6.08
C LYS A 369 30.55 -18.21 -7.14
N VAL A 370 29.41 -17.52 -6.95
CA VAL A 370 28.93 -16.49 -7.88
C VAL A 370 29.90 -15.31 -7.96
N LEU A 371 30.43 -14.84 -6.83
CA LEU A 371 31.40 -13.74 -6.81
C LEU A 371 32.73 -14.14 -7.46
N ALA A 372 33.19 -15.39 -7.24
CA ALA A 372 34.39 -15.93 -7.87
C ALA A 372 34.19 -16.10 -9.39
N LEU A 373 33.05 -16.65 -9.82
CA LEU A 373 32.68 -16.79 -11.23
C LEU A 373 32.73 -15.43 -11.94
N ASN A 374 32.18 -14.38 -11.32
CA ASN A 374 32.19 -13.03 -11.89
C ASN A 374 33.62 -12.52 -12.15
N THR A 375 34.55 -12.84 -11.25
CA THR A 375 35.94 -12.38 -11.36
C THR A 375 36.67 -12.96 -12.58
N VAL A 376 36.31 -14.18 -12.99
CA VAL A 376 36.94 -14.89 -14.11
C VAL A 376 36.11 -14.86 -15.40
N THR A 377 34.93 -14.22 -15.38
CA THR A 377 34.02 -14.13 -16.54
C THR A 377 33.57 -12.68 -16.75
N ALA A 378 32.33 -12.33 -16.37
CA ALA A 378 31.67 -11.10 -16.75
C ALA A 378 32.24 -9.83 -16.07
N GLN A 379 33.10 -9.93 -15.06
CA GLN A 379 33.75 -8.79 -14.39
C GLN A 379 32.81 -7.63 -14.04
N LEU A 380 31.57 -7.96 -13.64
CA LEU A 380 30.56 -6.98 -13.27
C LEU A 380 30.97 -6.23 -12.00
N PRO A 381 30.51 -4.99 -11.78
CA PRO A 381 30.95 -4.17 -10.66
C PRO A 381 30.56 -4.86 -9.35
N ARG A 382 31.59 -5.20 -8.56
CA ARG A 382 31.44 -6.12 -7.43
C ARG A 382 30.35 -5.71 -6.44
N ARG A 383 30.23 -4.40 -6.16
CA ARG A 383 29.23 -3.85 -5.23
C ARG A 383 27.81 -3.98 -5.75
N VAL A 384 27.60 -3.77 -7.05
CA VAL A 384 26.30 -3.93 -7.71
C VAL A 384 25.89 -5.40 -7.65
N LEU A 385 26.80 -6.32 -7.99
CA LEU A 385 26.51 -7.77 -7.93
C LEU A 385 26.14 -8.23 -6.51
N ILE A 386 26.87 -7.76 -5.47
CA ILE A 386 26.53 -8.07 -4.07
C ILE A 386 25.11 -7.58 -3.74
N ALA A 387 24.79 -6.33 -4.07
CA ALA A 387 23.49 -5.74 -3.75
C ALA A 387 22.35 -6.47 -4.46
N GLN A 388 22.50 -6.70 -5.78
CA GLN A 388 21.49 -7.40 -6.59
C GLN A 388 21.27 -8.84 -6.15
N PHE A 389 22.35 -9.58 -5.83
CA PHE A 389 22.24 -10.93 -5.28
C PHE A 389 21.47 -10.93 -3.95
N ALA A 390 21.88 -10.06 -3.02
CA ALA A 390 21.30 -9.96 -1.68
C ALA A 390 19.82 -9.58 -1.73
N GLU A 391 19.45 -8.54 -2.48
CA GLU A 391 18.07 -8.08 -2.62
C GLU A 391 17.17 -9.15 -3.25
N ALA A 392 17.66 -9.83 -4.29
CA ALA A 392 16.93 -10.93 -4.92
C ALA A 392 16.75 -12.13 -3.97
N ALA A 393 17.79 -12.48 -3.20
CA ALA A 393 17.69 -13.53 -2.19
C ALA A 393 16.65 -13.19 -1.11
N LEU A 394 16.66 -11.96 -0.58
CA LEU A 394 15.74 -11.52 0.47
C LEU A 394 14.30 -11.43 -0.05
N SER A 395 14.07 -11.05 -1.31
CA SER A 395 12.73 -11.03 -1.91
C SER A 395 12.09 -12.41 -2.12
N ALA A 396 12.82 -13.50 -1.88
CA ALA A 396 12.24 -14.84 -1.79
C ALA A 396 11.52 -15.07 -0.45
N LEU A 397 11.91 -14.34 0.60
CA LEU A 397 11.33 -14.47 1.93
C LEU A 397 9.95 -13.81 1.99
N ASP A 398 9.92 -12.51 1.71
CA ASP A 398 8.71 -11.72 1.51
C ASP A 398 9.07 -10.36 0.86
N ARG A 399 8.07 -9.56 0.52
CA ARG A 399 8.25 -8.23 -0.08
C ARG A 399 8.66 -7.13 0.91
N TYR A 400 8.71 -7.41 2.20
CA TYR A 400 8.96 -6.42 3.27
C TYR A 400 10.34 -6.56 3.91
N THR A 401 11.02 -7.67 3.65
CA THR A 401 12.36 -8.00 4.14
C THR A 401 13.39 -7.47 3.15
N VAL A 402 14.08 -6.41 3.55
CA VAL A 402 14.99 -5.67 2.67
C VAL A 402 16.29 -5.30 3.40
N MET A 403 17.38 -5.29 2.63
CA MET A 403 18.62 -4.66 3.05
C MET A 403 18.53 -3.16 2.79
N VAL A 404 18.91 -2.36 3.77
CA VAL A 404 19.10 -0.92 3.61
C VAL A 404 20.61 -0.66 3.63
N TRP A 405 21.18 -0.38 2.47
CA TRP A 405 22.62 -0.18 2.32
C TRP A 405 23.08 1.13 2.95
N PRO A 406 24.38 1.29 3.30
CA PRO A 406 24.84 2.43 4.10
C PRO A 406 24.44 3.80 3.57
N ARG A 407 24.52 4.00 2.25
CA ARG A 407 24.10 5.25 1.59
C ARG A 407 22.60 5.54 1.74
N GLN A 408 21.78 4.51 1.86
CA GLN A 408 20.32 4.59 1.90
C GLN A 408 19.78 4.78 3.33
N VAL A 409 20.58 4.54 4.37
CA VAL A 409 20.11 4.54 5.77
C VAL A 409 19.55 5.88 6.21
N SER A 410 20.20 6.99 5.87
CA SER A 410 19.68 8.33 6.21
C SER A 410 18.29 8.56 5.60
N ASP A 411 18.09 8.16 4.34
CA ASP A 411 16.81 8.35 3.66
C ASP A 411 15.74 7.41 4.23
N PHE A 412 16.14 6.19 4.59
CA PHE A 412 15.29 5.23 5.29
C PHE A 412 14.83 5.74 6.67
N GLU A 413 15.72 6.25 7.51
CA GLU A 413 15.39 6.76 8.84
C GLU A 413 14.45 7.98 8.78
N LYS A 414 14.63 8.86 7.78
CA LYS A 414 13.71 9.99 7.52
C LYS A 414 12.30 9.50 7.18
N LEU A 415 12.19 8.47 6.34
CA LEU A 415 10.89 7.89 5.98
C LEU A 415 10.18 7.24 7.19
N MET A 416 10.93 6.64 8.12
CA MET A 416 10.35 5.94 9.27
C MET A 416 9.78 6.85 10.35
N THR A 417 10.28 8.06 10.53
CA THR A 417 9.87 8.95 11.63
C THR A 417 8.67 9.84 11.30
N ASN A 418 8.22 9.86 10.04
CA ASN A 418 7.25 10.82 9.50
C ASN A 418 7.57 12.30 9.85
N GLN A 419 8.85 12.55 10.17
CA GLN A 419 9.41 13.86 10.45
C GLN A 419 10.49 14.09 9.41
N PHE A 420 10.31 15.14 8.62
CA PHE A 420 11.32 15.51 7.64
C PHE A 420 11.73 16.95 7.85
N THR A 421 12.97 17.23 7.48
CA THR A 421 13.46 18.60 7.41
C THR A 421 13.37 19.06 5.97
N GLY A 422 12.56 20.07 5.71
CA GLY A 422 12.21 20.53 4.38
C GLY A 422 11.41 21.83 4.46
N ILE A 423 10.58 22.08 3.46
CA ILE A 423 9.86 23.35 3.34
C ILE A 423 8.36 23.25 3.63
N GLY A 424 7.80 22.04 3.71
CA GLY A 424 6.39 21.81 4.06
C GLY A 424 5.42 21.89 2.87
N ILE A 425 5.75 21.21 1.78
CA ILE A 425 4.86 21.07 0.62
C ILE A 425 4.63 19.61 0.26
N GLU A 426 3.46 19.32 -0.29
CA GLU A 426 3.22 18.10 -1.04
C GLU A 426 3.53 18.37 -2.52
N ILE A 427 4.36 17.53 -3.15
CA ILE A 427 4.70 17.64 -4.58
C ILE A 427 4.12 16.48 -5.37
N THR A 428 3.79 16.75 -6.63
CA THR A 428 3.26 15.76 -7.58
C THR A 428 3.86 15.99 -8.96
N LYS A 429 3.70 15.04 -9.88
CA LYS A 429 4.02 15.24 -11.30
C LYS A 429 2.77 15.32 -12.14
N ARG A 430 2.38 16.53 -12.59
CA ARG A 430 1.26 16.72 -13.51
C ARG A 430 1.78 16.87 -14.93
N LYS A 431 1.30 16.03 -15.85
CA LYS A 431 1.76 15.99 -17.25
C LYS A 431 3.29 15.85 -17.39
N GLY A 432 3.96 15.25 -16.40
CA GLY A 432 5.40 15.03 -16.36
C GLY A 432 6.21 16.15 -15.70
N LEU A 433 5.59 17.29 -15.39
CA LEU A 433 6.23 18.44 -14.74
C LEU A 433 6.08 18.33 -13.22
N LEU A 434 7.12 18.71 -12.47
CA LEU A 434 7.06 18.77 -11.02
C LEU A 434 6.17 19.95 -10.60
N THR A 435 5.17 19.70 -9.75
CA THR A 435 4.14 20.67 -9.40
C THR A 435 3.87 20.63 -7.90
N VAL A 436 3.66 21.80 -7.29
CA VAL A 436 3.17 21.92 -5.91
C VAL A 436 1.73 21.42 -5.87
N GLY A 437 1.50 20.33 -5.14
CA GLY A 437 0.17 19.76 -4.93
C GLY A 437 -0.62 20.56 -3.89
N SER A 438 -0.02 20.74 -2.71
CA SER A 438 -0.59 21.50 -1.60
C SER A 438 0.54 22.04 -0.70
N LEU A 439 0.21 23.03 0.14
CA LEU A 439 1.10 23.57 1.16
C LEU A 439 0.60 23.13 2.54
N LEU A 440 1.52 22.78 3.42
CA LEU A 440 1.20 22.46 4.80
C LEU A 440 1.10 23.76 5.61
N PRO A 441 0.03 24.01 6.38
CA PRO A 441 -0.07 25.20 7.21
C PRO A 441 1.06 25.29 8.24
N ASP A 442 1.37 26.52 8.65
CA ASP A 442 2.43 26.84 9.62
C ASP A 442 3.85 26.36 9.23
N THR A 443 4.07 26.12 7.93
CA THR A 443 5.39 25.72 7.40
C THR A 443 6.10 26.86 6.67
N PRO A 444 7.43 26.75 6.43
CA PRO A 444 8.16 27.78 5.68
C PRO A 444 7.61 28.07 4.29
N ALA A 445 7.19 27.03 3.54
CA ALA A 445 6.62 27.20 2.20
C ALA A 445 5.28 27.94 2.24
N TYR A 446 4.47 27.69 3.29
CA TYR A 446 3.21 28.40 3.48
C TYR A 446 3.41 29.92 3.55
N ASN A 447 4.55 30.36 4.08
CA ASN A 447 4.90 31.77 4.24
C ASN A 447 5.82 32.32 3.14
N SER A 448 6.09 31.56 2.07
CA SER A 448 7.12 31.93 1.08
C SER A 448 6.57 32.53 -0.22
N GLY A 449 5.25 32.68 -0.35
CA GLY A 449 4.60 33.12 -1.60
C GLY A 449 4.48 32.03 -2.67
N LEU A 450 4.76 30.79 -2.32
CA LEU A 450 4.51 29.62 -3.15
C LEU A 450 3.02 29.27 -3.09
N ASP A 451 2.43 28.86 -4.21
CA ASP A 451 1.01 28.46 -4.26
C ASP A 451 0.82 27.04 -4.82
N ALA A 452 -0.29 26.42 -4.43
CA ALA A 452 -0.70 25.15 -5.01
C ALA A 452 -0.91 25.30 -6.52
N GLY A 453 -0.37 24.37 -7.31
CA GLY A 453 -0.38 24.43 -8.77
C GLY A 453 0.86 25.07 -9.39
N ASP A 454 1.75 25.69 -8.63
CA ASP A 454 3.03 26.19 -9.14
C ASP A 454 3.86 25.03 -9.71
N VAL A 455 4.40 25.22 -10.92
CA VAL A 455 5.32 24.27 -11.57
C VAL A 455 6.73 24.60 -11.13
N ILE A 456 7.42 23.65 -10.49
CA ILE A 456 8.81 23.80 -10.05
C ILE A 456 9.71 23.38 -11.21
N GLU A 457 10.33 24.32 -11.90
CA GLU A 457 11.19 24.05 -13.07
C GLU A 457 12.64 23.78 -12.68
N VAL A 458 13.13 24.42 -11.62
CA VAL A 458 14.49 24.27 -11.12
C VAL A 458 14.49 24.21 -9.58
N VAL A 459 15.34 23.36 -9.00
CA VAL A 459 15.64 23.30 -7.56
C VAL A 459 17.14 23.44 -7.37
N ASP A 460 17.58 24.48 -6.64
CA ASP A 460 18.99 24.78 -6.37
C ASP A 460 19.87 24.76 -7.65
N GLY A 461 19.33 25.30 -8.76
CA GLY A 461 20.03 25.37 -10.05
C GLY A 461 19.91 24.10 -10.92
N ILE A 462 19.29 23.03 -10.43
CA ILE A 462 19.13 21.77 -11.17
C ILE A 462 17.72 21.67 -11.75
N GLU A 463 17.63 21.44 -13.07
CA GLU A 463 16.35 21.29 -13.77
C GLU A 463 15.56 20.06 -13.29
N THR A 464 14.25 20.22 -13.09
CA THR A 464 13.38 19.17 -12.55
C THR A 464 12.74 18.26 -13.61
N LYS A 465 12.91 18.61 -14.89
CA LYS A 465 12.26 17.94 -16.02
C LYS A 465 12.50 16.42 -16.00
N ASP A 466 13.75 16.02 -15.79
CA ASP A 466 14.19 14.62 -15.77
C ASP A 466 14.40 14.08 -14.34
N MET A 467 14.21 14.91 -13.30
CA MET A 467 14.28 14.46 -11.92
C MET A 467 13.16 13.48 -11.59
N SER A 468 13.46 12.43 -10.85
CA SER A 468 12.42 11.61 -10.22
C SER A 468 11.74 12.34 -9.06
N LEU A 469 10.55 11.89 -8.65
CA LEU A 469 9.88 12.46 -7.48
C LEU A 469 10.76 12.28 -6.23
N GLY A 470 11.36 11.10 -6.05
CA GLY A 470 12.29 10.85 -4.94
C GLY A 470 13.54 11.73 -5.00
N CYS A 471 14.07 11.99 -6.20
CA CYS A 471 15.16 12.93 -6.42
C CYS A 471 14.74 14.36 -6.02
N ALA A 472 13.59 14.83 -6.49
CA ALA A 472 13.05 16.13 -6.10
C ALA A 472 12.86 16.25 -4.57
N ILE A 473 12.32 15.21 -3.90
CA ILE A 473 12.22 15.18 -2.44
C ILE A 473 13.60 15.35 -1.80
N ARG A 474 14.62 14.60 -2.26
CA ARG A 474 15.98 14.70 -1.70
C ARG A 474 16.61 16.09 -1.91
N THR A 475 16.40 16.72 -3.06
CA THR A 475 16.96 18.05 -3.35
C THR A 475 16.23 19.15 -2.56
N ILE A 476 14.91 19.05 -2.44
CA ILE A 476 14.10 20.04 -1.70
C ILE A 476 14.31 19.90 -0.18
N THR A 477 14.49 18.68 0.32
CA THR A 477 14.82 18.43 1.73
C THR A 477 16.30 18.70 2.01
N GLY A 478 16.64 18.86 3.28
CA GLY A 478 18.00 19.23 3.69
C GLY A 478 18.05 19.63 5.16
N PRO A 479 19.24 19.94 5.71
CA PRO A 479 19.40 20.29 7.11
C PRO A 479 18.59 21.55 7.50
N ALA A 480 18.13 21.62 8.74
CA ALA A 480 17.30 22.72 9.22
C ALA A 480 18.11 24.02 9.22
N GLY A 481 17.47 25.13 8.86
CA GLY A 481 18.11 26.44 8.74
C GLY A 481 18.86 26.67 7.42
N THR A 482 19.07 25.64 6.59
CA THR A 482 19.59 25.81 5.22
C THR A 482 18.52 26.35 4.28
N ARG A 483 18.91 26.92 3.14
CA ARG A 483 17.97 27.45 2.14
C ARG A 483 17.88 26.55 0.93
N VAL A 484 16.70 26.52 0.32
CA VAL A 484 16.46 25.98 -1.02
C VAL A 484 15.92 27.10 -1.91
N THR A 485 16.39 27.17 -3.14
CA THR A 485 15.87 28.06 -4.18
C THR A 485 15.03 27.25 -5.15
N LEU A 486 13.76 27.61 -5.28
CA LEU A 486 12.84 27.04 -6.26
C LEU A 486 12.58 28.06 -7.36
N THR A 487 12.91 27.73 -8.61
CA THR A 487 12.44 28.49 -9.77
C THR A 487 11.09 27.94 -10.18
N ILE A 488 10.04 28.74 -10.01
CA ILE A 488 8.66 28.31 -10.25
C ILE A 488 8.00 29.10 -11.37
N ARG A 489 7.07 28.45 -12.06
CA ARG A 489 6.16 29.05 -13.04
C ARG A 489 4.72 28.84 -12.59
N ARG A 490 3.97 29.94 -12.47
CA ARG A 490 2.57 29.90 -12.07
C ARG A 490 1.65 29.76 -13.27
N SER A 491 0.55 29.05 -13.10
CA SER A 491 -0.44 28.87 -14.18
C SER A 491 -0.95 30.22 -14.69
N GLY A 492 -0.89 30.44 -16.00
CA GLY A 492 -1.27 31.70 -16.64
C GLY A 492 -0.15 32.76 -16.70
N GLU A 493 1.01 32.50 -16.08
CA GLU A 493 2.20 33.35 -16.17
C GLU A 493 3.26 32.66 -17.06
N GLU A 494 3.79 33.39 -18.04
CA GLU A 494 4.91 32.91 -18.88
C GLU A 494 6.28 33.09 -18.20
N LYS A 495 6.36 33.97 -17.20
CA LYS A 495 7.61 34.26 -16.49
C LYS A 495 7.82 33.30 -15.33
N THR A 496 9.06 32.86 -15.17
CA THR A 496 9.51 32.16 -13.96
C THR A 496 9.90 33.17 -12.88
N ARG A 497 9.87 32.73 -11.61
CA ARG A 497 10.38 33.49 -10.45
C ARG A 497 11.08 32.56 -9.48
N ASP A 498 12.12 33.08 -8.84
CA ASP A 498 12.84 32.37 -7.80
C ASP A 498 12.22 32.64 -6.43
N ILE A 499 11.97 31.58 -5.68
CA ILE A 499 11.50 31.61 -4.29
C ILE A 499 12.55 30.93 -3.43
N ILE A 500 13.12 31.69 -2.49
CA ILE A 500 14.11 31.18 -1.53
C ILE A 500 13.39 30.85 -0.23
N ILE A 501 13.46 29.60 0.20
CA ILE A 501 12.75 29.09 1.37
C ILE A 501 13.76 28.49 2.35
N THR A 502 13.63 28.85 3.63
CA THR A 502 14.47 28.27 4.69
C THR A 502 13.85 26.95 5.16
N ARG A 503 14.63 25.87 5.12
CA ARG A 503 14.18 24.54 5.56
C ARG A 503 13.97 24.52 7.07
N ALA A 504 12.87 23.91 7.51
CA ALA A 504 12.54 23.70 8.93
C ALA A 504 12.13 22.24 9.16
N ARG A 505 12.00 21.86 10.44
CA ARG A 505 11.41 20.58 10.81
C ARG A 505 9.91 20.63 10.51
N ILE A 506 9.42 19.70 9.71
CA ILE A 506 8.03 19.59 9.31
C ILE A 506 7.41 18.38 10.00
N ILE A 507 6.29 18.62 10.69
CA ILE A 507 5.43 17.57 11.26
C ILE A 507 4.17 17.56 10.40
N VAL A 508 3.87 16.43 9.76
CA VAL A 508 2.67 16.30 8.94
C VAL A 508 1.50 15.87 9.83
N PRO A 509 0.43 16.68 9.95
CA PRO A 509 -0.75 16.28 10.71
C PRO A 509 -1.35 15.00 10.14
N THR A 510 -1.62 14.02 11.02
CA THR A 510 -2.19 12.73 10.61
C THR A 510 -3.71 12.69 10.64
N ILE A 511 -4.35 13.73 11.20
CA ILE A 511 -5.80 13.84 11.35
C ILE A 511 -6.32 14.93 10.41
N ARG A 512 -7.29 14.60 9.56
CA ARG A 512 -7.96 15.54 8.64
C ARG A 512 -9.48 15.48 8.83
N GLY A 513 -10.14 16.61 8.58
CA GLY A 513 -11.60 16.70 8.47
C GLY A 513 -12.06 16.50 7.03
N TRP A 514 -13.33 16.80 6.73
CA TRP A 514 -13.90 16.61 5.39
C TRP A 514 -13.68 17.83 4.47
N GLN A 515 -13.46 19.01 5.05
CA GLN A 515 -13.15 20.25 4.33
C GLN A 515 -12.35 21.21 5.22
N ARG A 516 -11.56 22.10 4.60
CA ARG A 516 -10.92 23.22 5.30
C ARG A 516 -11.68 24.54 5.16
N THR A 517 -11.76 25.27 6.27
CA THR A 517 -12.19 26.68 6.32
C THR A 517 -11.16 27.61 5.66
N PRO A 518 -11.55 28.84 5.25
CA PRO A 518 -10.60 29.85 4.77
C PRO A 518 -9.47 30.17 5.74
N ALA A 519 -9.71 29.99 7.05
CA ALA A 519 -8.76 30.28 8.12
C ALA A 519 -7.78 29.12 8.40
N GLY A 520 -7.79 28.03 7.62
CA GLY A 520 -6.86 26.92 7.85
C GLY A 520 -7.45 25.72 8.59
N LYS A 521 -8.55 25.90 9.34
CA LYS A 521 -9.08 24.87 10.25
C LYS A 521 -9.85 23.78 9.50
N TRP A 522 -9.73 22.54 9.97
CA TRP A 522 -10.54 21.41 9.52
C TRP A 522 -11.97 21.52 10.05
N LEU A 523 -12.94 21.21 9.20
CA LEU A 523 -14.32 20.93 9.58
C LEU A 523 -14.45 19.42 9.80
N TYR A 524 -14.82 19.04 11.02
CA TYR A 524 -14.97 17.64 11.40
C TYR A 524 -16.43 17.20 11.46
N MET A 525 -17.39 18.10 11.73
CA MET A 525 -18.82 17.79 11.61
C MET A 525 -19.22 17.77 10.13
N ILE A 526 -19.53 16.59 9.58
CA ILE A 526 -19.93 16.43 8.17
C ILE A 526 -21.44 16.58 7.98
N ASP A 527 -22.22 16.20 8.99
CA ASP A 527 -23.67 16.39 9.02
C ASP A 527 -24.05 17.17 10.28
N GLU A 528 -24.44 18.42 10.11
CA GLU A 528 -24.83 19.29 11.22
C GLU A 528 -26.23 18.98 11.78
N GLU A 529 -27.12 18.38 10.99
CA GLU A 529 -28.49 18.07 11.38
C GLU A 529 -28.51 16.84 12.30
N ASP A 530 -27.89 15.76 11.84
CA ASP A 530 -27.80 14.50 12.59
C ASP A 530 -26.59 14.45 13.54
N LYS A 531 -25.75 15.50 13.54
CA LYS A 531 -24.52 15.61 14.34
C LYS A 531 -23.55 14.45 14.10
N ILE A 532 -23.24 14.20 12.83
CA ILE A 532 -22.30 13.17 12.41
C ILE A 532 -20.93 13.78 12.16
N GLY A 533 -19.93 13.29 12.89
CA GLY A 533 -18.53 13.63 12.72
C GLY A 533 -17.85 12.76 11.65
N TYR A 534 -16.87 13.33 10.97
CA TYR A 534 -15.97 12.67 10.04
C TYR A 534 -14.52 12.99 10.42
N VAL A 535 -13.73 11.95 10.65
CA VAL A 535 -12.32 12.05 10.98
C VAL A 535 -11.53 11.11 10.08
N ARG A 536 -10.59 11.66 9.31
CA ARG A 536 -9.70 10.88 8.45
C ARG A 536 -8.32 10.75 9.09
N ILE A 537 -7.86 9.50 9.25
CA ILE A 537 -6.49 9.21 9.68
C ILE A 537 -5.65 8.88 8.45
N THR A 538 -4.64 9.68 8.14
CA THR A 538 -3.80 9.49 6.94
C THR A 538 -2.59 8.61 7.17
N SER A 539 -2.12 8.48 8.42
CA SER A 539 -1.05 7.57 8.85
C SER A 539 -1.04 7.46 10.38
N PHE A 540 -0.39 6.43 10.93
CA PHE A 540 -0.23 6.23 12.37
C PHE A 540 1.17 6.65 12.84
N SER A 541 1.26 7.75 13.58
CA SER A 541 2.49 8.31 14.13
C SER A 541 2.39 8.45 15.65
N GLY A 542 3.50 8.79 16.32
CA GLY A 542 3.51 8.98 17.77
C GLY A 542 2.51 10.03 18.29
N GLU A 543 2.08 10.98 17.46
CA GLU A 543 1.14 12.04 17.85
C GLU A 543 -0.33 11.74 17.51
N THR A 544 -0.58 10.72 16.68
CA THR A 544 -1.90 10.47 16.06
C THR A 544 -3.00 10.23 17.10
N ALA A 545 -2.75 9.40 18.11
CA ALA A 545 -3.73 9.14 19.16
C ALA A 545 -4.05 10.42 19.97
N SER A 546 -3.04 11.22 20.32
CA SER A 546 -3.27 12.48 21.05
C SER A 546 -4.01 13.54 20.22
N ALA A 547 -3.76 13.59 18.91
CA ALA A 547 -4.46 14.48 18.00
C ALA A 547 -5.92 14.05 17.81
N LEU A 548 -6.17 12.74 17.71
CA LEU A 548 -7.52 12.19 17.65
C LEU A 548 -8.31 12.51 18.91
N GLU A 549 -7.73 12.35 20.11
CA GLU A 549 -8.37 12.69 21.39
C GLU A 549 -8.93 14.11 21.41
N LYS A 550 -8.13 15.08 20.95
CA LYS A 550 -8.53 16.49 20.90
C LYS A 550 -9.74 16.69 19.99
N VAL A 551 -9.70 16.10 18.79
CA VAL A 551 -10.81 16.19 17.82
C VAL A 551 -12.07 15.50 18.35
N LEU A 552 -11.95 14.34 19.00
CA LEU A 552 -13.10 13.66 19.60
C LEU A 552 -13.73 14.50 20.71
N THR A 553 -12.92 15.07 21.61
CA THR A 553 -13.40 15.96 22.68
C THR A 553 -14.09 17.20 22.11
N GLU A 554 -13.54 17.80 21.04
CA GLU A 554 -14.14 18.95 20.34
C GLU A 554 -15.51 18.58 19.74
N LEU A 555 -15.58 17.49 18.98
CA LEU A 555 -16.83 17.01 18.38
C LEU A 555 -17.89 16.68 19.43
N GLU A 556 -17.51 16.01 20.52
CA GLU A 556 -18.43 15.67 21.63
C GLU A 556 -18.99 16.93 22.30
N ALA A 557 -18.16 17.95 22.49
CA ALA A 557 -18.62 19.25 23.00
C ALA A 557 -19.59 19.96 22.04
N GLU A 558 -19.47 19.70 20.74
CA GLU A 558 -20.37 20.19 19.69
C GLU A 558 -21.65 19.33 19.52
N GLY A 559 -21.79 18.26 20.32
CA GLY A 559 -22.99 17.41 20.37
C GLY A 559 -22.96 16.21 19.43
N LEU A 560 -21.77 15.66 19.13
CA LEU A 560 -21.56 14.46 18.31
C LEU A 560 -22.54 13.32 18.68
N LYS A 561 -23.25 12.81 17.67
CA LYS A 561 -24.16 11.66 17.79
C LYS A 561 -23.69 10.44 17.01
N GLY A 562 -22.80 10.58 16.04
CA GLY A 562 -22.26 9.46 15.26
C GLY A 562 -20.92 9.82 14.63
N LEU A 563 -20.02 8.84 14.47
CA LEU A 563 -18.68 9.08 13.95
C LEU A 563 -18.37 8.18 12.75
N ILE A 564 -17.82 8.80 11.70
CA ILE A 564 -17.18 8.11 10.59
C ILE A 564 -15.66 8.27 10.73
N LEU A 565 -14.96 7.16 10.89
CA LEU A 565 -13.50 7.09 10.90
C LEU A 565 -12.99 6.60 9.54
N ASP A 566 -12.33 7.46 8.79
CA ASP A 566 -11.85 7.14 7.45
C ASP A 566 -10.38 6.66 7.47
N LEU A 567 -10.18 5.38 7.16
CA LEU A 567 -8.88 4.71 7.05
C LEU A 567 -8.51 4.39 5.59
N ARG A 568 -9.26 4.89 4.62
CA ARG A 568 -8.99 4.66 3.19
C ARG A 568 -7.67 5.32 2.80
N PHE A 569 -6.89 4.60 1.98
CA PHE A 569 -5.56 5.04 1.54
C PHE A 569 -4.53 5.22 2.67
N ASN A 570 -4.83 4.77 3.88
CA ASN A 570 -3.88 4.74 4.99
C ASN A 570 -3.11 3.42 5.01
N THR A 571 -1.83 3.48 4.63
CA THR A 571 -0.94 2.31 4.54
C THR A 571 -0.41 1.80 5.89
N GLY A 572 -0.83 2.44 6.99
CA GLY A 572 -0.49 2.08 8.36
C GLY A 572 0.46 3.10 9.02
N GLY A 573 1.37 2.60 9.86
CA GLY A 573 2.29 3.43 10.63
C GLY A 573 2.80 2.67 11.85
N LEU A 574 2.87 3.28 13.03
CA LEU A 574 3.34 2.62 14.26
C LEU A 574 2.26 1.71 14.87
N LEU A 575 2.66 0.52 15.33
CA LEU A 575 1.75 -0.44 15.98
C LEU A 575 1.17 0.15 17.27
N GLU A 576 2.00 0.81 18.07
CA GLU A 576 1.61 1.43 19.33
C GLU A 576 0.58 2.53 19.11
N SER A 577 0.71 3.29 18.03
CA SER A 577 -0.29 4.29 17.66
C SER A 577 -1.59 3.66 17.20
N ALA A 578 -1.56 2.51 16.52
CA ALA A 578 -2.77 1.77 16.14
C ALA A 578 -3.52 1.30 17.38
N VAL A 579 -2.80 0.67 18.32
CA VAL A 579 -3.34 0.24 19.62
C VAL A 579 -3.95 1.42 20.35
N ALA A 580 -3.21 2.52 20.52
CA ALA A 580 -3.69 3.70 21.25
C ALA A 580 -4.88 4.41 20.57
N VAL A 581 -5.06 4.25 19.26
CA VAL A 581 -6.26 4.72 18.55
C VAL A 581 -7.43 3.76 18.80
N THR A 582 -7.22 2.45 18.71
CA THR A 582 -8.27 1.45 19.00
C THR A 582 -8.75 1.56 20.44
N ASP A 583 -7.83 1.79 21.38
CA ASP A 583 -8.09 1.94 22.82
C ASP A 583 -9.11 3.04 23.15
N LYS A 584 -9.26 4.03 22.26
CA LYS A 584 -10.25 5.11 22.41
C LYS A 584 -11.67 4.66 22.18
N PHE A 585 -11.89 3.49 21.61
CA PHE A 585 -13.22 3.04 21.19
C PHE A 585 -13.62 1.71 21.84
N ILE A 586 -12.78 1.13 22.71
CA ILE A 586 -13.01 -0.17 23.36
C ILE A 586 -12.76 -0.02 24.87
N GLU A 587 -13.65 -0.53 25.73
CA GLU A 587 -13.47 -0.44 27.20
C GLU A 587 -12.43 -1.42 27.74
N GLU A 588 -12.49 -2.66 27.28
CA GLU A 588 -11.69 -3.79 27.74
C GLU A 588 -11.62 -4.88 26.67
N GLY A 589 -10.72 -5.85 26.86
CA GLY A 589 -10.51 -6.96 25.94
C GLY A 589 -9.26 -6.81 25.07
N LEU A 590 -8.99 -7.83 24.25
CA LEU A 590 -7.80 -7.88 23.40
C LEU A 590 -7.96 -6.91 22.22
N ILE A 591 -6.94 -6.12 21.91
CA ILE A 591 -6.89 -5.30 20.70
C ILE A 591 -6.18 -6.07 19.59
N VAL A 592 -4.99 -6.58 19.91
CA VAL A 592 -4.15 -7.29 18.94
C VAL A 592 -3.21 -8.24 19.68
N SER A 593 -2.91 -9.37 19.05
CA SER A 593 -1.79 -10.21 19.47
C SER A 593 -0.78 -10.36 18.34
N THR A 594 0.49 -10.57 18.70
CA THR A 594 1.56 -10.80 17.73
C THR A 594 2.28 -12.10 18.04
N ARG A 595 2.59 -12.85 16.98
CA ARG A 595 3.27 -14.14 17.05
C ARG A 595 4.66 -14.03 16.41
N PRO A 596 5.69 -13.65 17.17
CA PRO A 596 7.07 -13.83 16.73
C PRO A 596 7.44 -15.32 16.78
N ARG A 597 8.65 -15.68 16.34
CA ARG A 597 9.17 -17.06 16.44
C ARG A 597 9.27 -17.59 17.89
N GLY A 598 9.23 -16.70 18.89
CA GLY A 598 9.24 -17.01 20.31
C GLY A 598 7.85 -16.94 20.95
N LEU A 599 7.75 -16.22 22.07
CA LEU A 599 6.51 -16.07 22.83
C LEU A 599 5.56 -15.08 22.17
N TRP A 600 4.26 -15.39 22.25
CA TRP A 600 3.20 -14.47 21.84
C TRP A 600 3.22 -13.21 22.69
N THR A 601 2.86 -12.09 22.08
CA THR A 601 2.61 -10.83 22.80
C THR A 601 1.14 -10.46 22.61
N TYR A 602 0.46 -10.10 23.70
CA TYR A 602 -0.94 -9.71 23.71
C TYR A 602 -1.04 -8.25 24.17
N ILE A 603 -1.81 -7.44 23.46
CA ILE A 603 -2.02 -6.03 23.80
C ILE A 603 -3.53 -5.80 23.93
N SER A 604 -3.95 -5.45 25.15
CA SER A 604 -5.35 -5.24 25.52
C SER A 604 -5.70 -3.77 25.66
N ALA A 605 -7.00 -3.48 25.58
CA ALA A 605 -7.55 -2.16 25.84
C ALA A 605 -7.47 -1.80 27.33
N HIS A 606 -7.36 -0.50 27.61
CA HIS A 606 -7.38 0.10 28.92
C HIS A 606 -8.58 1.03 29.02
N LYS A 607 -9.36 0.88 30.10
CA LYS A 607 -10.61 1.60 30.37
C LYS A 607 -10.51 3.15 30.39
N LYS A 608 -9.32 3.75 30.30
CA LYS A 608 -9.18 5.21 30.43
C LYS A 608 -9.66 5.92 29.16
N GLN A 609 -10.77 6.65 29.27
CA GLN A 609 -11.29 7.60 28.26
C GLN A 609 -11.79 6.96 26.95
N ALA A 610 -12.51 5.85 27.03
CA ALA A 610 -13.17 5.27 25.84
C ALA A 610 -14.40 6.10 25.42
N HIS A 611 -14.47 6.47 24.14
CA HIS A 611 -15.54 7.22 23.48
C HIS A 611 -16.61 6.28 22.89
N LEU A 612 -17.63 5.97 23.70
CA LEU A 612 -18.60 4.91 23.41
C LEU A 612 -20.04 5.41 23.24
N GLY A 613 -20.28 6.71 23.44
CA GLY A 613 -21.61 7.31 23.47
C GLY A 613 -22.32 7.38 22.11
N TYR A 614 -21.68 6.92 21.03
CA TYR A 614 -22.20 7.06 19.67
C TYR A 614 -21.79 5.91 18.73
N PRO A 615 -22.62 5.59 17.71
CA PRO A 615 -22.29 4.68 16.64
C PRO A 615 -21.01 5.07 15.88
N LEU A 616 -20.27 4.05 15.44
CA LEU A 616 -19.01 4.19 14.70
C LEU A 616 -19.09 3.41 13.38
N VAL A 617 -18.76 4.10 12.29
CA VAL A 617 -18.51 3.50 10.98
C VAL A 617 -17.04 3.71 10.64
N VAL A 618 -16.38 2.69 10.11
CA VAL A 618 -15.00 2.80 9.62
C VAL A 618 -14.98 2.59 8.11
N LEU A 619 -14.44 3.55 7.38
CA LEU A 619 -14.26 3.43 5.93
C LEU A 619 -12.92 2.76 5.63
N ILE A 620 -12.95 1.69 4.82
CA ILE A 620 -11.75 0.92 4.45
C ILE A 620 -11.67 0.68 2.93
N ASN A 621 -10.45 0.54 2.41
CA ASN A 621 -10.26 0.12 1.03
C ASN A 621 -9.01 -0.74 0.84
N SER A 622 -8.72 -1.13 -0.40
CA SER A 622 -7.57 -1.97 -0.77
C SER A 622 -6.19 -1.37 -0.45
N TYR A 623 -6.13 -0.09 -0.08
CA TYR A 623 -4.93 0.62 0.37
C TYR A 623 -4.85 0.78 1.90
N SER A 624 -5.93 0.48 2.63
CA SER A 624 -5.90 0.36 4.08
C SER A 624 -5.04 -0.85 4.45
N ALA A 625 -3.94 -0.64 5.18
CA ALA A 625 -2.98 -1.70 5.47
C ALA A 625 -2.40 -1.62 6.89
N SER A 626 -1.92 -2.76 7.40
CA SER A 626 -1.13 -2.86 8.63
C SER A 626 -1.84 -2.24 9.84
N ALA A 627 -1.34 -1.15 10.45
CA ALA A 627 -2.01 -0.47 11.55
C ALA A 627 -3.49 -0.14 11.27
N SER A 628 -3.85 0.25 10.03
CA SER A 628 -5.26 0.49 9.65
C SER A 628 -6.11 -0.78 9.75
N GLU A 629 -5.54 -1.94 9.43
CA GLU A 629 -6.21 -3.24 9.52
C GLU A 629 -6.35 -3.70 10.97
N ILE A 630 -5.40 -3.33 11.84
CA ILE A 630 -5.53 -3.57 13.28
C ILE A 630 -6.68 -2.73 13.85
N VAL A 631 -6.77 -1.45 13.51
CA VAL A 631 -7.87 -0.58 13.98
C VAL A 631 -9.21 -1.07 13.44
N ALA A 632 -9.34 -1.22 12.12
CA ALA A 632 -10.60 -1.68 11.51
C ALA A 632 -10.98 -3.08 11.99
N GLY A 633 -10.02 -4.01 11.97
CA GLY A 633 -10.24 -5.40 12.34
C GLY A 633 -10.59 -5.56 13.81
N ALA A 634 -9.89 -4.90 14.73
CA ALA A 634 -10.21 -4.99 16.16
C ALA A 634 -11.56 -4.37 16.50
N LEU A 635 -11.92 -3.22 15.89
CA LEU A 635 -13.20 -2.57 16.15
C LEU A 635 -14.39 -3.36 15.60
N ALA A 636 -14.22 -4.05 14.48
CA ALA A 636 -15.28 -4.84 13.86
C ALA A 636 -15.30 -6.31 14.31
N ASP A 637 -14.25 -6.79 14.99
CA ASP A 637 -14.13 -8.17 15.43
C ASP A 637 -15.36 -8.61 16.24
N GLU A 638 -15.76 -9.88 16.09
CA GLU A 638 -16.91 -10.46 16.79
C GLU A 638 -16.83 -10.32 18.32
N GLN A 639 -15.62 -10.18 18.88
CA GLN A 639 -15.42 -9.91 20.31
C GLN A 639 -15.84 -8.50 20.75
N HIS A 640 -15.84 -7.52 19.83
CA HIS A 640 -16.10 -6.11 20.14
C HIS A 640 -17.34 -5.55 19.47
N LYS A 641 -17.59 -5.87 18.20
CA LYS A 641 -18.74 -5.39 17.39
C LYS A 641 -18.95 -3.86 17.49
N ARG A 642 -17.86 -3.11 17.66
CA ARG A 642 -17.87 -1.68 17.99
C ARG A 642 -18.15 -0.82 16.76
N ALA A 643 -17.68 -1.24 15.60
CA ALA A 643 -17.78 -0.50 14.35
C ALA A 643 -18.35 -1.35 13.21
N ILE A 644 -19.05 -0.68 12.29
CA ILE A 644 -19.41 -1.25 10.98
C ILE A 644 -18.38 -0.80 9.94
N LEU A 645 -17.86 -1.73 9.17
CA LEU A 645 -16.90 -1.50 8.10
C LEU A 645 -17.62 -1.29 6.76
N VAL A 646 -17.40 -0.13 6.14
CA VAL A 646 -17.99 0.19 4.83
C VAL A 646 -16.87 0.33 3.80
N GLY A 647 -16.96 -0.39 2.68
CA GLY A 647 -15.99 -0.24 1.60
C GLY A 647 -15.60 -1.47 0.80
N GLU A 648 -14.30 -1.63 0.60
CA GLU A 648 -13.72 -2.83 0.02
C GLU A 648 -12.66 -3.41 0.97
N ARG A 649 -12.36 -4.69 0.76
CA ARG A 649 -11.42 -5.46 1.57
C ARG A 649 -10.04 -4.79 1.58
N THR A 650 -9.40 -4.82 2.74
CA THR A 650 -8.10 -4.17 2.98
C THR A 650 -6.95 -4.87 2.23
N HIS A 651 -5.73 -4.34 2.41
CA HIS A 651 -4.55 -4.81 1.69
C HIS A 651 -4.11 -6.25 2.03
N GLY A 652 -4.27 -6.68 3.29
CA GLY A 652 -3.77 -7.97 3.78
C GLY A 652 -2.33 -7.94 4.26
N LYS A 653 -1.88 -6.86 4.93
CA LYS A 653 -0.52 -6.76 5.45
C LYS A 653 -0.46 -7.15 6.92
N GLY A 654 -0.62 -8.45 7.20
CA GLY A 654 -0.59 -9.02 8.56
C GLY A 654 0.77 -9.10 9.25
N SER A 655 1.85 -8.60 8.63
CA SER A 655 3.21 -8.78 9.12
C SER A 655 3.72 -7.58 9.91
N VAL A 656 4.49 -7.85 10.96
CA VAL A 656 5.21 -6.86 11.77
C VAL A 656 6.69 -6.90 11.39
N GLN A 657 7.29 -5.73 11.18
CA GLN A 657 8.69 -5.64 10.78
C GLN A 657 9.59 -5.27 11.97
N GLY A 658 10.75 -5.93 12.05
CA GLY A 658 11.86 -5.51 12.88
C GLY A 658 12.88 -4.75 12.05
N ILE A 659 13.56 -3.79 12.66
CA ILE A 659 14.74 -3.12 12.07
C ILE A 659 15.94 -3.40 12.96
N THR A 660 17.08 -3.73 12.34
CA THR A 660 18.29 -4.01 13.10
C THR A 660 19.58 -3.61 12.39
N ASP A 661 20.58 -3.24 13.19
CA ASP A 661 21.92 -2.85 12.76
C ASP A 661 22.90 -4.03 12.64
N HIS A 662 22.43 -5.29 12.82
CA HIS A 662 23.27 -6.50 12.70
C HIS A 662 24.12 -6.59 11.43
N PRO A 663 23.68 -6.11 10.24
CA PRO A 663 24.55 -6.09 9.06
C PRO A 663 25.86 -5.31 9.28
N GLY A 664 25.87 -4.32 10.18
CA GLY A 664 27.04 -3.51 10.52
C GLY A 664 27.53 -2.61 9.38
N GLY A 665 28.57 -1.82 9.64
CA GLY A 665 29.18 -0.94 8.63
C GLY A 665 28.24 0.15 8.08
N GLY A 666 27.25 0.56 8.88
CA GLY A 666 26.26 1.56 8.53
C GLY A 666 25.05 1.04 7.75
N ALA A 667 24.95 -0.27 7.48
CA ALA A 667 23.77 -0.88 6.86
C ALA A 667 22.73 -1.32 7.91
N LYS A 668 21.46 -1.38 7.51
CA LYS A 668 20.36 -1.91 8.33
C LYS A 668 19.64 -3.06 7.61
N LEU A 669 19.05 -3.96 8.40
CA LEU A 669 18.15 -5.00 7.91
C LEU A 669 16.75 -4.72 8.44
N LYS A 670 15.79 -4.57 7.53
CA LYS A 670 14.36 -4.60 7.82
C LYS A 670 13.84 -6.00 7.50
N TYR A 671 13.13 -6.65 8.41
CA TYR A 671 12.70 -8.03 8.23
C TYR A 671 11.36 -8.32 8.90
N THR A 672 10.60 -9.29 8.39
CA THR A 672 9.37 -9.73 9.07
C THR A 672 9.70 -10.55 10.31
N MET A 673 9.31 -10.02 11.47
CA MET A 673 9.61 -10.62 12.77
C MET A 673 8.42 -11.36 13.40
N ALA A 674 7.19 -10.99 13.03
CA ALA A 674 5.96 -11.57 13.56
C ALA A 674 4.80 -11.38 12.58
N TYR A 675 3.70 -12.09 12.83
CA TYR A 675 2.39 -11.78 12.27
C TYR A 675 1.44 -11.33 13.38
N TYR A 676 0.51 -10.44 13.07
CA TYR A 676 -0.52 -10.03 14.03
C TYR A 676 -1.84 -10.75 13.78
N HIS A 677 -2.58 -10.91 14.87
CA HIS A 677 -3.87 -11.57 14.94
C HIS A 677 -4.89 -10.61 15.57
N LEU A 678 -6.08 -10.61 15.00
CA LEU A 678 -7.26 -9.90 15.50
C LEU A 678 -7.74 -10.52 16.82
N PRO A 679 -8.62 -9.84 17.57
CA PRO A 679 -9.10 -10.31 18.88
C PRO A 679 -9.64 -11.75 18.87
N SER A 680 -10.39 -12.13 17.83
CA SER A 680 -10.87 -13.50 17.56
C SER A 680 -9.76 -14.55 17.35
N GLY A 681 -8.50 -14.14 17.26
CA GLY A 681 -7.35 -15.00 16.90
C GLY A 681 -7.12 -15.11 15.39
N GLN A 682 -8.02 -14.55 14.56
CA GLN A 682 -7.85 -14.55 13.11
C GLN A 682 -6.57 -13.82 12.71
N ARG A 683 -5.71 -14.50 11.93
CA ARG A 683 -4.55 -13.85 11.32
C ARG A 683 -5.00 -13.00 10.14
N VAL A 684 -4.45 -11.80 10.02
CA VAL A 684 -4.62 -11.01 8.80
C VAL A 684 -3.72 -11.59 7.71
N GLU A 685 -4.31 -12.22 6.69
CA GLU A 685 -3.55 -12.88 5.62
C GLU A 685 -3.35 -12.00 4.40
N SER A 686 -2.29 -12.28 3.65
CA SER A 686 -1.98 -11.54 2.43
C SER A 686 -2.82 -11.99 1.25
N GLN A 687 -3.11 -11.03 0.35
CA GLN A 687 -3.87 -11.31 -0.86
C GLN A 687 -3.21 -12.40 -1.72
N ASP A 688 -1.88 -12.37 -1.86
CA ASP A 688 -1.15 -13.33 -2.69
C ASP A 688 -1.23 -14.75 -2.11
N ALA A 689 -1.16 -14.89 -0.78
CA ALA A 689 -1.26 -16.17 -0.12
C ALA A 689 -2.67 -16.77 -0.30
N MET A 690 -3.71 -15.97 -0.03
CA MET A 690 -5.09 -16.45 -0.15
C MET A 690 -5.48 -16.77 -1.60
N LYS A 691 -5.06 -15.95 -2.58
CA LYS A 691 -5.34 -16.23 -4.00
C LYS A 691 -4.71 -17.54 -4.48
N LYS A 692 -3.49 -17.87 -4.03
CA LYS A 692 -2.84 -19.16 -4.36
C LYS A 692 -3.60 -20.36 -3.82
N GLU A 693 -4.37 -20.18 -2.75
CA GLU A 693 -5.26 -21.18 -2.17
C GLU A 693 -6.68 -21.15 -2.76
N GLY A 694 -6.94 -20.30 -3.77
CA GLY A 694 -8.28 -20.12 -4.33
C GLY A 694 -9.25 -19.35 -3.42
N ARG A 695 -8.74 -18.70 -2.38
CA ARG A 695 -9.51 -17.98 -1.36
C ARG A 695 -9.59 -16.48 -1.63
N GLN A 696 -10.60 -15.84 -1.03
CA GLN A 696 -10.88 -14.41 -1.19
C GLN A 696 -11.01 -13.62 0.13
N ASP A 697 -10.67 -14.25 1.25
CA ASP A 697 -10.79 -13.73 2.60
C ASP A 697 -9.45 -13.25 3.19
N TRP A 698 -8.65 -12.57 2.37
CA TRP A 698 -7.45 -11.86 2.84
C TRP A 698 -7.81 -10.56 3.59
N GLY A 699 -6.86 -9.99 4.31
CA GLY A 699 -7.08 -8.70 4.97
C GLY A 699 -8.24 -8.72 5.96
N VAL A 700 -8.92 -7.58 6.06
CA VAL A 700 -10.16 -7.34 6.79
C VAL A 700 -11.25 -7.02 5.76
N GLY A 701 -12.35 -7.76 5.82
CA GLY A 701 -13.50 -7.57 4.94
C GLY A 701 -14.42 -6.45 5.42
N PRO A 702 -15.11 -5.73 4.52
CA PRO A 702 -16.17 -4.81 4.92
C PRO A 702 -17.45 -5.60 5.27
N ASP A 703 -18.26 -5.05 6.18
CA ASP A 703 -19.63 -5.50 6.41
C ASP A 703 -20.54 -5.06 5.25
N ILE A 704 -20.35 -3.83 4.77
CA ILE A 704 -21.08 -3.26 3.63
C ILE A 704 -20.11 -2.98 2.49
N LYS A 705 -20.24 -3.77 1.41
CA LYS A 705 -19.33 -3.71 0.27
C LYS A 705 -19.69 -2.58 -0.70
N VAL A 706 -18.89 -1.51 -0.70
CA VAL A 706 -18.95 -0.41 -1.66
C VAL A 706 -17.58 -0.25 -2.32
N LYS A 707 -17.36 -0.98 -3.43
CA LYS A 707 -16.12 -0.87 -4.21
C LYS A 707 -16.20 0.35 -5.12
N LEU A 708 -15.26 1.28 -4.97
CA LEU A 708 -15.12 2.43 -5.87
C LEU A 708 -14.43 2.02 -7.17
N ARG A 709 -14.96 2.49 -8.31
CA ARG A 709 -14.30 2.40 -9.61
C ARG A 709 -13.17 3.43 -9.73
N ASN A 710 -12.27 3.26 -10.71
CA ASN A 710 -11.14 4.17 -10.89
C ASN A 710 -11.55 5.62 -11.22
N ASP A 711 -12.65 5.82 -11.93
CA ASP A 711 -13.27 7.14 -12.18
C ASP A 711 -13.82 7.75 -10.89
N GLU A 712 -14.48 6.94 -10.05
CA GLU A 712 -14.99 7.37 -8.75
C GLU A 712 -13.85 7.74 -7.79
N ILE A 713 -12.80 6.91 -7.68
CA ILE A 713 -11.60 7.22 -6.87
C ILE A 713 -10.96 8.53 -7.33
N ARG A 714 -10.85 8.73 -8.65
CA ARG A 714 -10.30 9.98 -9.20
C ARG A 714 -11.17 11.17 -8.81
N LYS A 715 -12.48 11.07 -9.03
CA LYS A 715 -13.43 12.14 -8.75
C LYS A 715 -13.46 12.49 -7.26
N MET A 716 -13.55 11.48 -6.39
CA MET A 716 -13.43 11.62 -4.93
C MET A 716 -12.10 12.29 -4.54
N SER A 717 -10.98 11.83 -5.09
CA SER A 717 -9.65 12.39 -4.78
C SER A 717 -9.50 13.85 -5.25
N GLU A 718 -10.12 14.21 -6.38
CA GLU A 718 -10.18 15.58 -6.89
C GLU A 718 -10.99 16.47 -5.95
N VAL A 719 -12.22 16.06 -5.60
CA VAL A 719 -13.09 16.80 -4.67
C VAL A 719 -12.44 16.95 -3.30
N GLN A 720 -11.85 15.87 -2.77
CA GLN A 720 -11.14 15.90 -1.50
C GLN A 720 -9.93 16.83 -1.55
N ARG A 721 -9.14 16.79 -2.63
CA ARG A 721 -8.02 17.72 -2.79
C ARG A 721 -8.51 19.18 -2.81
N ASP A 722 -9.56 19.47 -3.57
CA ASP A 722 -10.16 20.79 -3.65
C ASP A 722 -10.63 21.27 -2.26
N ASN A 723 -11.22 20.37 -1.45
CA ASN A 723 -11.62 20.61 -0.06
C ASN A 723 -10.43 20.77 0.92
N ASP A 724 -9.32 20.06 0.70
CA ASP A 724 -8.12 20.05 1.55
C ASP A 724 -7.21 21.27 1.34
N VAL A 725 -7.16 21.83 0.12
CA VAL A 725 -6.20 22.90 -0.23
C VAL A 725 -6.50 24.20 0.53
N LEU A 726 -5.45 24.78 1.11
CA LEU A 726 -5.46 26.12 1.69
C LEU A 726 -5.06 27.16 0.64
N PHE A 727 -5.85 28.24 0.51
CA PHE A 727 -5.43 29.44 -0.20
C PHE A 727 -4.83 30.40 0.80
N GLN A 728 -3.51 30.65 0.77
CA GLN A 728 -2.97 31.91 1.27
C GLN A 728 -1.54 32.14 0.73
N ALA A 729 -1.45 32.91 -0.34
CA ALA A 729 -0.43 33.94 -0.49
C ALA A 729 -1.18 35.24 -0.78
N ASN A 730 -0.73 36.37 -0.22
CA ASN A 730 -1.36 37.70 -0.28
C ASN A 730 -1.43 38.32 -1.71
N HIS A 731 -1.90 37.59 -2.72
CA HIS A 731 -1.92 38.03 -4.12
C HIS A 731 -3.34 37.94 -4.71
N SER A 732 -3.96 39.11 -4.79
CA SER A 732 -5.30 39.37 -5.34
C SER A 732 -5.36 39.36 -6.87
N THR A 733 -4.42 38.71 -7.57
CA THR A 733 -4.25 38.92 -9.03
C THR A 733 -4.43 37.69 -9.91
N SER A 734 -4.78 36.51 -9.38
CA SER A 734 -5.24 35.37 -10.19
C SER A 734 -6.67 34.99 -9.79
N SER A 735 -7.62 35.22 -10.68
CA SER A 735 -9.07 35.21 -10.43
C SER A 735 -9.72 33.82 -10.41
N ALA A 736 -8.98 32.74 -10.15
CA ALA A 736 -9.61 31.42 -9.98
C ALA A 736 -9.83 31.17 -8.48
N ALA A 737 -11.06 31.41 -8.01
CA ALA A 737 -11.46 31.01 -6.67
C ALA A 737 -11.14 29.51 -6.47
N LEU A 738 -10.49 29.16 -5.35
CA LEU A 738 -10.31 27.75 -5.02
C LEU A 738 -11.67 27.09 -4.95
N LYS A 739 -11.84 26.02 -5.71
CA LYS A 739 -13.08 25.26 -5.71
C LYS A 739 -13.22 24.59 -4.34
N LYS A 740 -14.32 24.89 -3.64
CA LYS A 740 -14.77 24.15 -2.47
C LYS A 740 -16.10 23.49 -2.82
N HIS A 741 -16.27 22.26 -2.36
CA HIS A 741 -17.44 21.46 -2.66
C HIS A 741 -18.41 21.47 -1.50
N VAL A 742 -19.70 21.63 -1.78
CA VAL A 742 -20.74 21.45 -0.76
C VAL A 742 -20.84 19.98 -0.34
N LEU A 743 -21.56 19.71 0.75
CA LEU A 743 -21.73 18.36 1.27
C LEU A 743 -22.31 17.41 0.22
N GLU A 744 -23.34 17.85 -0.50
CA GLU A 744 -24.05 17.06 -1.52
C GLU A 744 -23.12 16.67 -2.66
N GLU A 745 -22.26 17.60 -3.10
CA GLU A 745 -21.24 17.33 -4.13
C GLU A 745 -20.16 16.36 -3.62
N THR A 746 -19.80 16.48 -2.33
CA THR A 746 -18.83 15.60 -1.68
C THR A 746 -19.36 14.17 -1.58
N LEU A 747 -20.60 14.00 -1.09
CA LEU A 747 -21.25 12.69 -0.99
C LEU A 747 -21.53 12.09 -2.38
N ALA A 748 -21.91 12.90 -3.37
CA ALA A 748 -22.12 12.43 -4.74
C ALA A 748 -20.81 11.97 -5.42
N ALA A 749 -19.68 12.57 -5.07
CA ALA A 749 -18.36 12.17 -5.55
C ALA A 749 -17.78 10.96 -4.80
N ASP A 750 -18.25 10.69 -3.59
CA ASP A 750 -17.79 9.63 -2.70
C ASP A 750 -18.94 8.72 -2.24
N PRO A 751 -19.37 7.76 -3.09
CA PRO A 751 -20.43 6.82 -2.74
C PRO A 751 -20.16 6.02 -1.45
N GLN A 752 -18.90 5.76 -1.13
CA GLN A 752 -18.54 4.99 0.06
C GLN A 752 -18.76 5.81 1.33
N LEU A 753 -18.39 7.10 1.32
CA LEU A 753 -18.72 8.03 2.40
C LEU A 753 -20.22 8.25 2.52
N ALA A 754 -20.93 8.41 1.40
CA ALA A 754 -22.39 8.56 1.38
C ALA A 754 -23.08 7.37 2.06
N VAL A 755 -22.69 6.13 1.72
CA VAL A 755 -23.21 4.93 2.39
C VAL A 755 -22.82 4.91 3.87
N GLY A 756 -21.61 5.35 4.24
CA GLY A 756 -21.22 5.47 5.65
C GLY A 756 -22.13 6.41 6.46
N VAL A 757 -22.53 7.55 5.87
CA VAL A 757 -23.50 8.48 6.48
C VAL A 757 -24.86 7.82 6.65
N LEU A 758 -25.36 7.12 5.62
CA LEU A 758 -26.63 6.38 5.68
C LEU A 758 -26.66 5.34 6.81
N VAL A 759 -25.55 4.64 7.02
CA VAL A 759 -25.41 3.61 8.07
C VAL A 759 -25.38 4.21 9.47
N ILE A 760 -24.74 5.37 9.65
CA ILE A 760 -24.83 6.10 10.92
C ILE A 760 -26.27 6.56 11.17
N ARG A 761 -26.93 7.15 10.17
CA ARG A 761 -28.33 7.58 10.28
C ARG A 761 -29.27 6.44 10.66
N SER A 762 -29.10 5.25 10.10
CA SER A 762 -29.90 4.09 10.49
C SER A 762 -29.63 3.65 11.94
N LYS A 763 -28.37 3.70 12.41
CA LYS A 763 -28.05 3.47 13.83
C LYS A 763 -28.68 4.51 14.78
N LEU A 764 -28.73 5.77 14.36
CA LEU A 764 -29.40 6.82 15.14
C LEU A 764 -30.91 6.54 15.26
N ILE A 765 -31.56 6.16 14.15
CA ILE A 765 -32.99 5.76 14.16
C ILE A 765 -33.23 4.55 15.07
N GLN A 766 -32.33 3.55 15.01
CA GLN A 766 -32.39 2.37 15.88
C GLN A 766 -32.31 2.75 17.36
N THR A 767 -31.40 3.66 17.71
CA THR A 767 -31.20 4.14 19.08
C THR A 767 -32.38 4.98 19.58
N ASP A 768 -32.92 5.85 18.72
CA ASP A 768 -34.11 6.68 19.00
C ASP A 768 -35.37 5.82 19.28
N SER A 769 -35.45 4.62 18.69
CA SER A 769 -36.59 3.70 18.82
C SER A 769 -36.65 2.97 20.17
N GLY A 770 -35.69 3.19 21.07
CA GLY A 770 -35.77 2.78 22.48
C GLY A 770 -35.08 1.46 22.86
N VAL A 771 -34.27 0.86 21.98
CA VAL A 771 -33.62 -0.45 22.23
C VAL A 771 -32.09 -0.32 22.23
N SER A 772 -31.52 0.10 23.35
CA SER A 772 -30.10 -0.17 23.67
C SER A 772 -29.87 -0.41 25.17
N GLY A 773 -30.85 -1.02 25.84
CA GLY A 773 -30.80 -1.36 27.27
C GLY A 773 -30.39 -2.80 27.59
N ALA A 774 -29.90 -3.60 26.64
CA ALA A 774 -29.61 -5.01 26.87
C ALA A 774 -28.32 -5.46 26.14
N ASN A 775 -27.18 -4.93 26.56
CA ASN A 775 -25.86 -5.58 26.49
C ASN A 775 -24.82 -4.76 27.28
N LYS A 776 -25.18 -4.38 28.51
CA LYS A 776 -24.21 -4.05 29.56
C LYS A 776 -24.24 -5.20 30.56
N SER A 777 -23.43 -6.21 30.32
CA SER A 777 -22.99 -7.17 31.34
C SER A 777 -21.57 -7.60 31.01
#